data_AF-A0AA88IMU5-F1
#
_entry.id   AF-A0AA88IMU5-F1
#
_cell.length_a   1.000
_cell.length_b   1.000
_cell.length_c   1.000
_cell.angle_alpha   90.00
_cell.angle_beta   90.00
_cell.angle_gamma   90.00
#
_symmetry.space_group_name_H-M   'P 1'
#
loop_
_entity.id
_entity.type
_entity.pdbx_description
1 polymer ?
#
loop_
_entity_poly.entity_id
_entity_poly.type
_entity_poly.pdbx_seq_one_letter_code
_entity_poly.pdbx_strand_id
1 'polypeptide(L)'
;MIACERFALCFLLLLGLDQTLLSVTAGKILIWPGEFSHWLNIKVVMDELIARGHNLTIVTHSATPSVNTAQSRGYNVDVIQVPHTKQDVFKNLEKFMKYWMYDVQHDNIIQTSLKISELLGKATEQNQVLCRELFAREDLLEKWRKEQFDVLLTDPISMCSDLLATKLNLPFIISLRFSFGSSMERLCGQLPTPASYVPAASLSYTDRMDFPQRMKNVLFNFFQDFLFTFLMALKWDPLYTELMGKILIWPAEFSHWLNLKSIIDELIARGHNVTVVTHSATPSVKTQPSPGYDADIVEVPFTKQEIIDTLNSMLKYWMYDLTNDNLVQVFLNVKKILDKSTEQNQVLCRELFAREDLLEKWRKEQFDVLLTDPLYMCGELLAQKLDLPFIISLRFSYGNVMERLCGQLPAPPSFVPSLGKLKHSLLFLNARDLVDILFTTMTWRRSSAFLVILLLSLSEMTHSGNVLVLPGEYSHWHNMRVIVEELMDRNHSVTVLTHSASPTLKHGQKERFNFVSFKVDMEQQEADAVSQNLINLWMDQNITGLQKLALFWDVISGMSRFTEIVCDNMFKKDLVTSLKESRFDVLLYDPMMPCADLMADVLDLPLVMSLRISFAYTLERLCGQMPAPPSYVPAAATQGHLTDHMDFTERLENMLLYIIHTAMIKLHSMLSFDKHLTKITGKPTTLCDTMSKADIWLIRTYWDFEYPRPLLPNFKFVGGLHCKPAKPLPKDMEDFVQSSGDDGIVVFSLGSMIKNLTKERANTIATALGQIPQKVLWRYIGEKPETLAPNTRLYDWIPQNDLLGHPKTKAFITHGGTNGIYEAIYHGVPMVGLPLFADQPDNINHMTTKGAAVMLDFNKMRSKDLKQALDDVINNPSYKESMMRLSRIHHDQPMKPLDQAVYWIEYVMRNKGAKHLRVEAHNLTWYQYHCLDVAAFLLSVIALVVFIFVKTCGLLIRKCCRKTSAKSKKE
;
A
#
# COMPACT_ATOMS: atom_id res chain seq x y z
N MET A 1 52.62 -12.53 33.16
CA MET A 1 51.93 -13.60 32.40
C MET A 1 50.41 -13.58 32.61
N ILE A 2 49.91 -13.57 33.85
CA ILE A 2 48.45 -13.56 34.14
C ILE A 2 47.73 -12.29 33.61
N ALA A 3 48.44 -11.16 33.51
CA ALA A 3 47.92 -9.93 32.89
C ALA A 3 47.89 -9.96 31.35
N CYS A 4 48.74 -10.76 30.69
CA CYS A 4 48.75 -10.93 29.23
C CYS A 4 47.61 -11.85 28.77
N GLU A 5 47.30 -12.90 29.54
CA GLU A 5 46.16 -13.79 29.25
C GLU A 5 44.83 -13.04 29.35
N ARG A 6 44.67 -12.14 30.34
CA ARG A 6 43.48 -11.27 30.44
C ARG A 6 43.37 -10.24 29.33
N PHE A 7 44.50 -9.78 28.79
CA PHE A 7 44.52 -8.82 27.68
C PHE A 7 44.20 -9.49 26.33
N ALA A 8 44.71 -10.71 26.09
CA ALA A 8 44.33 -11.50 24.92
C ALA A 8 42.83 -11.87 24.94
N LEU A 9 42.29 -12.15 26.13
CA LEU A 9 40.86 -12.41 26.31
C LEU A 9 40.00 -11.15 26.06
N CYS A 10 40.41 -9.98 26.56
CA CYS A 10 39.74 -8.70 26.28
C CYS A 10 39.84 -8.28 24.81
N PHE A 11 40.94 -8.61 24.11
CA PHE A 11 41.12 -8.28 22.70
C PHE A 11 40.29 -9.19 21.78
N LEU A 12 40.14 -10.47 22.14
CA LEU A 12 39.18 -11.38 21.51
C LEU A 12 37.72 -10.97 21.79
N LEU A 13 37.41 -10.47 23.00
CA LEU A 13 36.07 -9.95 23.34
C LEU A 13 35.74 -8.65 22.61
N LEU A 14 36.73 -7.81 22.28
CA LEU A 14 36.54 -6.57 21.52
C LEU A 14 36.46 -6.79 20.01
N LEU A 15 37.23 -7.73 19.45
CA LEU A 15 37.06 -8.15 18.05
C LEU A 15 35.71 -8.86 17.81
N GLY A 16 35.09 -9.40 18.86
CA GLY A 16 33.71 -9.92 18.82
C GLY A 16 32.61 -8.86 18.93
N LEU A 17 32.92 -7.63 19.36
CA LEU A 17 31.94 -6.55 19.55
C LEU A 17 31.77 -5.62 18.33
N ASP A 18 32.65 -5.74 17.32
CA ASP A 18 32.60 -4.94 16.08
C ASP A 18 31.79 -5.61 14.95
N GLN A 19 31.25 -6.80 15.22
CA GLN A 19 30.00 -7.21 14.56
C GLN A 19 28.90 -6.52 15.34
N THR A 20 28.37 -5.42 14.82
CA THR A 20 27.09 -4.89 15.28
C THR A 20 26.07 -6.03 15.22
N LEU A 21 25.83 -6.67 16.37
CA LEU A 21 24.65 -7.47 16.62
C LEU A 21 23.50 -6.47 16.44
N LEU A 22 23.00 -6.34 15.21
CA LEU A 22 21.59 -6.05 14.99
C LEU A 22 20.89 -6.91 16.03
N SER A 23 20.16 -6.30 16.96
CA SER A 23 19.32 -7.05 17.89
C SER A 23 18.21 -7.67 17.05
N VAL A 24 18.53 -8.74 16.34
CA VAL A 24 17.55 -9.55 15.64
C VAL A 24 16.82 -10.23 16.78
N THR A 25 15.59 -9.79 17.03
CA THR A 25 14.67 -10.56 17.86
C THR A 25 14.54 -11.91 17.18
N ALA A 26 15.13 -12.95 17.78
CA ALA A 26 15.08 -14.31 17.27
C ALA A 26 13.62 -14.76 17.15
N GLY A 27 13.08 -14.70 15.94
CA GLY A 27 11.73 -15.17 15.61
C GLY A 27 11.67 -16.68 15.37
N LYS A 28 10.48 -17.25 15.50
CA LYS A 28 10.13 -18.61 15.12
C LYS A 28 9.58 -18.62 13.70
N ILE A 29 10.22 -19.37 12.81
CA ILE A 29 9.92 -19.36 11.39
C ILE A 29 9.50 -20.77 10.96
N LEU A 30 8.32 -20.86 10.34
CA LEU A 30 7.86 -22.08 9.70
C LEU A 30 8.38 -22.09 8.25
N ILE A 31 8.92 -23.21 7.78
CA ILE A 31 9.46 -23.36 6.43
C ILE A 31 8.65 -24.42 5.68
N TRP A 32 8.12 -24.06 4.52
CA TRP A 32 7.45 -24.97 3.58
C TRP A 32 8.20 -24.99 2.25
N PRO A 33 9.19 -25.89 2.08
CA PRO A 33 10.07 -25.85 0.92
C PRO A 33 9.52 -26.64 -0.27
N GLY A 34 9.95 -26.24 -1.47
CA GLY A 34 9.88 -27.08 -2.66
C GLY A 34 11.05 -28.08 -2.74
N GLU A 35 11.03 -28.96 -3.75
CA GLU A 35 12.05 -29.99 -3.93
C GLU A 35 13.22 -29.53 -4.85
N PHE A 36 14.36 -30.19 -4.73
CA PHE A 36 15.56 -30.03 -5.56
C PHE A 36 16.16 -28.62 -5.52
N SER A 37 16.19 -27.91 -6.65
CA SER A 37 16.75 -26.55 -6.76
C SER A 37 15.98 -25.53 -5.91
N HIS A 38 14.69 -25.77 -5.67
CA HIS A 38 13.84 -24.93 -4.83
C HIS A 38 14.27 -25.02 -3.36
N TRP A 39 14.56 -26.24 -2.89
CA TRP A 39 15.17 -26.46 -1.57
C TRP A 39 16.52 -25.75 -1.43
N LEU A 40 17.39 -25.80 -2.44
CA LEU A 40 18.70 -25.13 -2.38
C LEU A 40 18.56 -23.61 -2.21
N ASN A 41 17.57 -22.99 -2.86
CA ASN A 41 17.32 -21.55 -2.72
C ASN A 41 16.90 -21.18 -1.29
N ILE A 42 15.92 -21.90 -0.75
CA ILE A 42 15.43 -21.67 0.62
C ILE A 42 16.50 -22.01 1.66
N LYS A 43 17.29 -23.08 1.45
CA LYS A 43 18.34 -23.51 2.37
C LYS A 43 19.38 -22.42 2.63
N VAL A 44 19.78 -21.65 1.62
CA VAL A 44 20.73 -20.54 1.80
C VAL A 44 20.16 -19.48 2.73
N VAL A 45 18.88 -19.14 2.57
CA VAL A 45 18.18 -18.18 3.45
C VAL A 45 18.06 -18.77 4.86
N MET A 46 17.74 -20.05 4.99
CA MET A 46 17.62 -20.72 6.28
C MET A 46 18.94 -20.75 7.06
N ASP A 47 20.05 -21.10 6.40
CA ASP A 47 21.37 -21.17 7.04
C ASP A 47 21.75 -19.79 7.62
N GLU A 48 21.42 -18.70 6.91
CA GLU A 48 21.59 -17.32 7.40
C GLU A 48 20.63 -16.98 8.55
N LEU A 49 19.35 -17.39 8.48
CA LEU A 49 18.39 -17.17 9.57
C LEU A 49 18.82 -17.90 10.86
N ILE A 50 19.30 -19.13 10.75
CA ILE A 50 19.85 -19.90 11.87
C ILE A 50 21.08 -19.20 12.44
N ALA A 51 21.99 -18.71 11.57
CA ALA A 51 23.17 -17.96 11.99
C ALA A 51 22.80 -16.67 12.76
N ARG A 52 21.66 -16.06 12.42
CA ARG A 52 21.08 -14.90 13.12
C ARG A 52 20.27 -15.27 14.39
N GLY A 53 20.23 -16.55 14.76
CA GLY A 53 19.60 -17.04 15.98
C GLY A 53 18.12 -17.36 15.89
N HIS A 54 17.52 -17.36 14.69
CA HIS A 54 16.12 -17.74 14.51
C HIS A 54 15.89 -19.23 14.76
N ASN A 55 14.70 -19.57 15.26
CA ASN A 55 14.28 -20.96 15.45
C ASN A 55 13.41 -21.41 14.27
N LEU A 56 13.89 -22.39 13.50
CA LEU A 56 13.25 -22.83 12.28
C LEU A 56 12.59 -24.20 12.47
N THR A 57 11.37 -24.34 11.96
CA THR A 57 10.69 -25.65 11.82
C THR A 57 10.35 -25.88 10.37
N ILE A 58 10.85 -26.97 9.79
CA ILE A 58 10.58 -27.35 8.40
C ILE A 58 9.42 -28.34 8.37
N VAL A 59 8.42 -28.06 7.55
CA VAL A 59 7.35 -29.00 7.24
C VAL A 59 7.67 -29.69 5.91
N THR A 60 7.83 -31.00 5.93
CA THR A 60 8.14 -31.80 4.74
C THR A 60 7.40 -33.13 4.75
N HIS A 61 7.64 -34.00 3.78
CA HIS A 61 6.96 -35.28 3.64
C HIS A 61 7.91 -36.48 3.62
N SER A 62 7.43 -37.67 3.99
CA SER A 62 8.25 -38.89 4.13
C SER A 62 8.97 -39.30 2.85
N ALA A 63 8.45 -38.88 1.69
CA ALA A 63 9.00 -39.13 0.37
C ALA A 63 9.91 -38.01 -0.17
N THR A 64 10.31 -37.02 0.64
CA THR A 64 11.19 -35.94 0.18
C THR A 64 12.59 -36.47 -0.20
N PRO A 65 13.08 -36.19 -1.42
CA PRO A 65 14.48 -36.41 -1.78
C PRO A 65 15.44 -35.33 -1.29
N SER A 66 14.95 -34.13 -0.94
CA SER A 66 15.81 -32.96 -0.71
C SER A 66 16.11 -32.67 0.75
N VAL A 67 15.11 -32.83 1.62
CA VAL A 67 15.24 -32.51 3.04
C VAL A 67 15.80 -33.72 3.79
N ASN A 68 16.83 -33.50 4.62
CA ASN A 68 17.27 -34.53 5.55
C ASN A 68 16.26 -34.63 6.69
N THR A 69 15.53 -35.75 6.75
CA THR A 69 14.50 -36.02 7.76
C THR A 69 15.08 -36.50 9.10
N ALA A 70 16.39 -36.74 9.19
CA ALA A 70 17.05 -36.98 10.47
C ALA A 70 17.24 -35.65 11.23
N GLN A 71 17.14 -35.71 12.56
CA GLN A 71 17.28 -34.52 13.41
C GLN A 71 18.64 -33.84 13.16
N SER A 72 18.59 -32.59 12.71
CA SER A 72 19.77 -31.79 12.41
C SER A 72 20.07 -30.84 13.58
N ARG A 73 21.33 -30.41 13.72
CA ARG A 73 21.67 -29.30 14.61
C ARG A 73 21.34 -28.00 13.90
N GLY A 74 20.23 -27.35 14.28
CA GLY A 74 19.91 -25.99 13.82
C GLY A 74 18.46 -25.74 13.42
N TYR A 75 17.66 -26.78 13.15
CA TYR A 75 16.24 -26.65 12.83
C TYR A 75 15.45 -27.91 13.23
N ASN A 76 14.15 -27.75 13.45
CA ASN A 76 13.21 -28.86 13.65
C ASN A 76 12.65 -29.32 12.31
N VAL A 77 12.25 -30.59 12.22
CA VAL A 77 11.61 -31.15 11.03
C VAL A 77 10.35 -31.89 11.44
N ASP A 78 9.21 -31.45 10.91
CA ASP A 78 7.93 -32.14 11.01
C ASP A 78 7.65 -32.85 9.68
N VAL A 79 7.51 -34.18 9.75
CA VAL A 79 7.38 -35.04 8.57
C VAL A 79 5.96 -35.56 8.44
N ILE A 80 5.29 -35.18 7.35
CA ILE A 80 3.98 -35.69 6.95
C ILE A 80 4.16 -37.02 6.23
N GLN A 81 3.43 -38.04 6.67
CA GLN A 81 3.47 -39.34 6.03
C GLN A 81 2.64 -39.29 4.75
N VAL A 82 3.24 -39.70 3.63
CA VAL A 82 2.57 -39.77 2.33
C VAL A 82 2.70 -41.17 1.74
N PRO A 83 1.73 -41.61 0.90
CA PRO A 83 1.69 -42.98 0.38
C PRO A 83 2.67 -43.24 -0.77
N HIS A 84 3.22 -42.20 -1.40
CA HIS A 84 4.19 -42.32 -2.48
C HIS A 84 5.63 -42.39 -1.94
N THR A 85 6.59 -42.82 -2.77
CA THR A 85 7.98 -43.03 -2.36
C THR A 85 8.92 -41.97 -2.95
N LYS A 86 10.14 -41.86 -2.38
CA LYS A 86 11.22 -41.01 -2.94
C LYS A 86 11.51 -41.32 -4.41
N GLN A 87 11.43 -42.61 -4.79
CA GLN A 87 11.66 -43.05 -6.17
C GLN A 87 10.58 -42.55 -7.12
N ASP A 88 9.34 -42.45 -6.67
CA ASP A 88 8.24 -41.91 -7.48
C ASP A 88 8.46 -40.42 -7.81
N VAL A 89 8.91 -39.64 -6.82
CA VAL A 89 9.27 -38.22 -7.00
C VAL A 89 10.41 -38.07 -8.00
N PHE A 90 11.49 -38.86 -7.85
CA PHE A 90 12.62 -38.86 -8.79
C PHE A 90 12.21 -39.25 -10.21
N LYS A 91 11.37 -40.27 -10.36
CA LYS A 91 10.90 -40.75 -11.68
C LYS A 91 10.06 -39.69 -12.39
N ASN A 92 9.25 -38.92 -11.65
CA ASN A 92 8.50 -37.81 -12.21
C ASN A 92 9.43 -36.68 -12.67
N LEU A 93 10.44 -36.32 -11.87
CA LEU A 93 11.46 -35.34 -12.27
C LEU A 93 12.24 -35.82 -13.51
N GLU A 94 12.69 -37.07 -13.54
CA GLU A 94 13.47 -37.61 -14.67
C GLU A 94 12.69 -37.54 -15.99
N LYS A 95 11.38 -37.84 -15.97
CA LYS A 95 10.51 -37.69 -17.14
C LYS A 95 10.42 -36.24 -17.60
N PHE A 96 10.25 -35.31 -16.67
CA PHE A 96 10.22 -33.88 -16.98
C PHE A 96 11.55 -33.42 -17.58
N MET A 97 12.68 -33.81 -16.99
CA MET A 97 14.01 -33.47 -17.47
C MET A 97 14.31 -34.05 -18.86
N LYS A 98 13.94 -35.31 -19.11
CA LYS A 98 14.11 -35.92 -20.45
C LYS A 98 13.34 -35.14 -21.51
N TYR A 99 12.08 -34.83 -21.24
CA TYR A 99 11.27 -34.02 -22.16
C TYR A 99 11.91 -32.63 -22.39
N TRP A 100 12.32 -31.96 -21.30
CA TRP A 100 12.93 -30.64 -21.37
C TRP A 100 14.25 -30.61 -22.14
N MET A 101 15.08 -31.64 -22.00
CA MET A 101 16.40 -31.68 -22.63
C MET A 101 16.36 -32.10 -24.09
N TYR A 102 15.48 -33.02 -24.46
CA TYR A 102 15.53 -33.69 -25.77
C TYR A 102 14.33 -33.37 -26.67
N ASP A 103 13.14 -33.17 -26.10
CA ASP A 103 11.90 -33.13 -26.88
C ASP A 103 11.33 -31.72 -27.03
N VAL A 104 11.55 -30.82 -26.05
CA VAL A 104 10.94 -29.47 -26.03
C VAL A 104 11.28 -28.63 -27.26
N GLN A 105 12.48 -28.83 -27.85
CA GLN A 105 12.92 -28.10 -29.04
C GLN A 105 12.19 -28.54 -30.32
N HIS A 106 11.58 -29.72 -30.31
CA HIS A 106 10.87 -30.30 -31.45
C HIS A 106 9.37 -29.98 -31.43
N ASP A 107 8.82 -29.61 -30.28
CA ASP A 107 7.40 -29.29 -30.10
C ASP A 107 7.11 -27.81 -30.36
N ASN A 108 5.90 -27.52 -30.85
CA ASN A 108 5.41 -26.14 -30.87
C ASN A 108 4.95 -25.69 -29.45
N ILE A 109 4.70 -24.39 -29.29
CA ILE A 109 4.29 -23.79 -28.00
C ILE A 109 3.09 -24.50 -27.35
N ILE A 110 2.07 -24.85 -28.14
CA ILE A 110 0.84 -25.46 -27.63
C ILE A 110 1.13 -26.87 -27.16
N GLN A 111 1.83 -27.66 -28.00
CA GLN A 111 2.27 -29.01 -27.67
C GLN A 111 3.14 -29.01 -26.41
N THR A 112 4.08 -28.07 -26.34
CA THR A 112 4.97 -27.88 -25.19
C THR A 112 4.19 -27.66 -23.91
N SER A 113 3.23 -26.72 -23.91
CA SER A 113 2.51 -26.41 -22.67
C SER A 113 1.54 -27.53 -22.27
N LEU A 114 0.90 -28.19 -23.23
CA LEU A 114 0.05 -29.36 -22.95
C LEU A 114 0.89 -30.51 -22.36
N LYS A 115 2.09 -30.76 -22.91
CA LYS A 115 2.96 -31.83 -22.44
C LYS A 115 3.53 -31.52 -21.06
N ILE A 116 3.93 -30.27 -20.81
CA ILE A 116 4.35 -29.80 -19.48
C ILE A 116 3.20 -29.95 -18.48
N SER A 117 1.98 -29.54 -18.82
CA SER A 117 0.79 -29.73 -17.98
C SER A 117 0.52 -31.20 -17.66
N GLU A 118 0.67 -32.10 -18.64
CA GLU A 118 0.53 -33.54 -18.43
C GLU A 118 1.60 -34.06 -17.45
N LEU A 119 2.86 -33.68 -17.65
CA LEU A 119 3.99 -34.09 -16.81
C LEU A 119 3.87 -33.56 -15.37
N LEU A 120 3.46 -32.30 -15.20
CA LEU A 120 3.19 -31.68 -13.90
C LEU A 120 1.93 -32.23 -13.23
N GLY A 121 1.02 -32.86 -13.99
CA GLY A 121 -0.21 -33.44 -13.47
C GLY A 121 0.02 -34.46 -12.36
N LYS A 122 1.06 -35.29 -12.48
CA LYS A 122 1.41 -36.28 -11.44
C LYS A 122 2.01 -35.65 -10.18
N ALA A 123 2.84 -34.62 -10.35
CA ALA A 123 3.38 -33.87 -9.23
C ALA A 123 2.25 -33.13 -8.48
N THR A 124 1.26 -32.62 -9.22
CA THR A 124 0.05 -32.02 -8.66
C THR A 124 -0.73 -33.01 -7.81
N GLU A 125 -1.00 -34.22 -8.31
CA GLU A 125 -1.69 -35.28 -7.55
C GLU A 125 -0.93 -35.65 -6.27
N GLN A 126 0.39 -35.79 -6.33
CA GLN A 126 1.23 -36.06 -5.16
C GLN A 126 1.16 -34.92 -4.12
N ASN A 127 1.13 -33.67 -4.58
CA ASN A 127 1.02 -32.50 -3.73
C ASN A 127 -0.37 -32.39 -3.07
N GLN A 128 -1.45 -32.66 -3.80
CA GLN A 128 -2.81 -32.73 -3.24
C GLN A 128 -2.93 -33.77 -2.12
N VAL A 129 -2.30 -34.95 -2.30
CA VAL A 129 -2.24 -35.97 -1.25
C VAL A 129 -1.50 -35.45 -0.03
N LEU A 130 -0.33 -34.80 -0.22
CA LEU A 130 0.39 -34.16 0.88
C LEU A 130 -0.50 -33.16 1.65
N CYS A 131 -1.28 -32.33 0.96
CA CYS A 131 -2.20 -31.41 1.60
C CYS A 131 -3.26 -32.14 2.44
N ARG A 132 -3.90 -33.18 1.90
CA ARG A 132 -4.91 -33.97 2.64
C ARG A 132 -4.31 -34.62 3.89
N GLU A 133 -3.16 -35.27 3.75
CA GLU A 133 -2.47 -35.92 4.88
C GLU A 133 -2.04 -34.91 5.95
N LEU A 134 -1.64 -33.70 5.55
CA LEU A 134 -1.34 -32.61 6.49
C LEU A 134 -2.59 -32.19 7.27
N PHE A 135 -3.67 -31.82 6.57
CA PHE A 135 -4.85 -31.27 7.22
C PHE A 135 -5.69 -32.34 7.94
N ALA A 136 -5.43 -33.62 7.70
CA ALA A 136 -5.94 -34.70 8.54
C ALA A 136 -5.26 -34.77 9.93
N ARG A 137 -4.11 -34.11 10.11
CA ARG A 137 -3.32 -34.09 11.36
C ARG A 137 -3.65 -32.88 12.23
N GLU A 138 -4.84 -32.88 12.82
CA GLU A 138 -5.27 -31.81 13.75
C GLU A 138 -4.31 -31.65 14.95
N ASP A 139 -3.65 -32.74 15.38
CA ASP A 139 -2.63 -32.70 16.43
C ASP A 139 -1.43 -31.82 16.06
N LEU A 140 -0.99 -31.83 14.79
CA LEU A 140 0.08 -30.98 14.30
C LEU A 140 -0.36 -29.51 14.15
N LEU A 141 -1.58 -29.28 13.67
CA LEU A 141 -2.12 -27.92 13.57
C LEU A 141 -2.25 -27.27 14.95
N GLU A 142 -2.73 -28.01 15.96
CA GLU A 142 -2.75 -27.54 17.34
C GLU A 142 -1.36 -27.27 17.90
N LYS A 143 -0.38 -28.15 17.62
CA LYS A 143 1.01 -27.95 18.00
C LYS A 143 1.53 -26.62 17.45
N TRP A 144 1.34 -26.36 16.16
CA TRP A 144 1.84 -25.12 15.54
C TRP A 144 1.10 -23.86 16.00
N ARG A 145 -0.21 -23.95 16.27
CA ARG A 145 -0.97 -22.85 16.92
C ARG A 145 -0.39 -22.50 18.30
N LYS A 146 -0.01 -23.51 19.09
CA LYS A 146 0.59 -23.34 20.42
C LYS A 146 2.03 -22.82 20.33
N GLU A 147 2.78 -23.19 19.30
CA GLU A 147 4.16 -22.74 19.11
C GLU A 147 4.26 -21.25 18.74
N GLN A 148 3.21 -20.67 18.15
CA GLN A 148 3.13 -19.26 17.73
C GLN A 148 4.32 -18.86 16.85
N PHE A 149 4.33 -19.38 15.61
CA PHE A 149 5.27 -18.91 14.60
C PHE A 149 5.02 -17.44 14.26
N ASP A 150 6.07 -16.72 13.87
CA ASP A 150 5.98 -15.31 13.49
C ASP A 150 5.70 -15.15 11.99
N VAL A 151 6.24 -16.04 11.16
CA VAL A 151 6.14 -16.00 9.69
C VAL A 151 6.34 -17.37 9.07
N LEU A 152 5.69 -17.62 7.93
CA LEU A 152 5.91 -18.77 7.06
C LEU A 152 6.76 -18.37 5.84
N LEU A 153 7.91 -19.02 5.61
CA LEU A 153 8.63 -18.93 4.34
C LEU A 153 8.26 -20.12 3.46
N THR A 154 7.67 -19.86 2.30
CA THR A 154 7.12 -20.89 1.43
C THR A 154 7.58 -20.81 -0.02
N ASP A 155 7.70 -21.97 -0.66
CA ASP A 155 7.79 -22.10 -2.11
C ASP A 155 6.43 -22.51 -2.69
N PRO A 156 5.82 -21.69 -3.56
CA PRO A 156 4.45 -21.93 -4.04
C PRO A 156 4.37 -23.06 -5.07
N ILE A 157 5.50 -23.63 -5.52
CA ILE A 157 5.47 -24.88 -6.29
C ILE A 157 4.93 -26.03 -5.44
N SER A 158 5.20 -26.00 -4.13
CA SER A 158 4.53 -26.87 -3.17
C SER A 158 3.31 -26.16 -2.58
N MET A 159 2.15 -26.40 -3.19
CA MET A 159 0.88 -25.74 -2.87
C MET A 159 0.37 -26.07 -1.44
N CYS A 160 -0.70 -25.40 -1.00
CA CYS A 160 -1.35 -25.50 0.32
C CYS A 160 -0.63 -24.85 1.50
N SER A 161 0.53 -24.25 1.26
CA SER A 161 1.26 -23.47 2.28
C SER A 161 0.60 -22.15 2.62
N ASP A 162 0.03 -21.49 1.62
CA ASP A 162 -0.89 -20.35 1.74
C ASP A 162 -2.14 -20.70 2.56
N LEU A 163 -2.71 -21.89 2.33
CA LEU A 163 -3.84 -22.41 3.11
C LEU A 163 -3.42 -22.67 4.56
N LEU A 164 -2.23 -23.24 4.79
CA LEU A 164 -1.68 -23.44 6.12
C LEU A 164 -1.45 -22.11 6.84
N ALA A 165 -0.87 -21.12 6.16
CA ALA A 165 -0.71 -19.76 6.68
C ALA A 165 -2.05 -19.16 7.10
N THR A 166 -3.09 -19.33 6.26
CA THR A 166 -4.46 -18.88 6.57
C THR A 166 -5.01 -19.58 7.81
N LYS A 167 -4.90 -20.91 7.92
CA LYS A 167 -5.38 -21.67 9.09
C LYS A 167 -4.64 -21.36 10.39
N LEU A 168 -3.37 -20.93 10.29
CA LEU A 168 -2.55 -20.54 11.43
C LEU A 168 -2.58 -19.02 11.70
N ASN A 169 -3.24 -18.24 10.85
CA ASN A 169 -3.23 -16.77 10.86
C ASN A 169 -1.81 -16.19 10.85
N LEU A 170 -0.95 -16.72 9.96
CA LEU A 170 0.45 -16.32 9.82
C LEU A 170 0.65 -15.44 8.57
N PRO A 171 1.44 -14.36 8.66
CA PRO A 171 1.99 -13.75 7.46
C PRO A 171 2.93 -14.74 6.76
N PHE A 172 2.99 -14.69 5.44
CA PHE A 172 3.84 -15.59 4.67
C PHE A 172 4.64 -14.86 3.59
N ILE A 173 5.84 -15.36 3.35
CA ILE A 173 6.80 -14.88 2.35
C ILE A 173 6.92 -15.96 1.28
N ILE A 174 6.70 -15.57 0.03
CA ILE A 174 6.85 -16.45 -1.12
C ILE A 174 8.27 -16.33 -1.67
N SER A 175 8.98 -17.46 -1.76
CA SER A 175 10.21 -17.61 -2.54
C SER A 175 9.90 -18.39 -3.81
N LEU A 176 9.67 -17.69 -4.92
CA LEU A 176 9.45 -18.30 -6.24
C LEU A 176 10.56 -17.92 -7.19
N ARG A 177 11.10 -18.91 -7.92
CA ARG A 177 12.10 -18.67 -8.96
C ARG A 177 11.47 -18.18 -10.26
N PHE A 178 10.50 -18.92 -10.78
CA PHE A 178 9.68 -18.56 -11.93
C PHE A 178 8.46 -19.47 -12.02
N SER A 179 7.41 -19.04 -12.69
CA SER A 179 6.38 -19.91 -13.27
C SER A 179 6.37 -19.83 -14.80
N PHE A 180 5.80 -20.83 -15.47
CA PHE A 180 5.67 -20.80 -16.94
C PHE A 180 4.86 -19.59 -17.39
N GLY A 181 5.40 -18.81 -18.34
CA GLY A 181 4.80 -17.56 -18.78
C GLY A 181 4.69 -16.48 -17.69
N SER A 182 5.37 -16.68 -16.56
CA SER A 182 5.25 -15.86 -15.35
C SER A 182 3.80 -15.74 -14.86
N SER A 183 2.95 -16.77 -15.07
CA SER A 183 1.53 -16.72 -14.75
C SER A 183 1.24 -16.55 -13.26
N MET A 184 1.96 -17.20 -12.34
CA MET A 184 1.79 -16.96 -10.89
C MET A 184 2.19 -15.53 -10.50
N GLU A 185 3.32 -15.04 -11.01
CA GLU A 185 3.82 -13.70 -10.76
C GLU A 185 2.82 -12.64 -11.24
N ARG A 186 2.18 -12.88 -12.40
CA ARG A 186 1.23 -11.97 -13.03
C ARG A 186 -0.17 -12.05 -12.44
N LEU A 187 -0.71 -13.25 -12.25
CA LEU A 187 -2.10 -13.47 -11.84
C LEU A 187 -2.26 -13.44 -10.32
N CYS A 188 -1.31 -14.01 -9.57
CA CYS A 188 -1.35 -14.01 -8.10
C CYS A 188 -0.56 -12.82 -7.53
N GLY A 189 0.67 -12.61 -8.02
CA GLY A 189 1.54 -11.52 -7.55
C GLY A 189 1.20 -10.14 -8.12
N GLN A 190 0.29 -10.07 -9.10
CA GLN A 190 -0.11 -8.83 -9.79
C GLN A 190 1.09 -8.03 -10.36
N LEU A 191 2.21 -8.72 -10.66
CA LEU A 191 3.42 -8.10 -11.18
C LEU A 191 3.16 -7.59 -12.60
N PRO A 192 3.40 -6.30 -12.90
CA PRO A 192 3.23 -5.81 -14.26
C PRO A 192 4.32 -6.35 -15.17
N THR A 193 3.92 -7.22 -16.11
CA THR A 193 4.79 -7.77 -17.14
C THR A 193 4.24 -7.45 -18.53
N PRO A 194 4.41 -6.22 -19.05
CA PRO A 194 3.90 -5.87 -20.37
C PRO A 194 4.47 -6.80 -21.44
N ALA A 195 3.61 -7.57 -22.11
CA ALA A 195 4.02 -8.55 -23.12
C ALA A 195 4.67 -7.93 -24.37
N SER A 196 4.66 -6.59 -24.47
CA SER A 196 5.32 -5.82 -25.52
C SER A 196 6.84 -5.84 -25.44
N TYR A 197 7.42 -5.94 -24.22
CA TYR A 197 8.87 -5.96 -24.01
C TYR A 197 9.31 -6.85 -22.84
N VAL A 198 8.41 -7.47 -22.08
CA VAL A 198 8.77 -8.48 -21.08
C VAL A 198 8.57 -9.86 -21.72
N PRO A 199 9.65 -10.61 -22.00
CA PRO A 199 9.54 -11.95 -22.56
C PRO A 199 8.97 -12.89 -21.51
N ALA A 200 8.02 -13.73 -21.93
CA ALA A 200 7.42 -14.76 -21.10
C ALA A 200 8.50 -15.74 -20.64
N ALA A 201 8.52 -16.07 -19.34
CA ALA A 201 9.44 -17.08 -18.83
C ALA A 201 9.28 -18.40 -19.60
N SER A 202 10.40 -19.03 -19.94
CA SER A 202 10.59 -20.17 -20.87
C SER A 202 10.67 -19.85 -22.36
N LEU A 203 10.42 -18.61 -22.80
CA LEU A 203 10.79 -18.19 -24.15
C LEU A 203 12.25 -17.73 -24.19
N SER A 204 12.98 -18.09 -25.24
CA SER A 204 14.37 -17.68 -25.46
C SER A 204 14.49 -16.27 -26.06
N TYR A 205 13.62 -15.35 -25.63
CA TYR A 205 13.56 -13.97 -26.12
C TYR A 205 14.19 -13.00 -25.12
N THR A 206 14.67 -11.87 -25.65
CA THR A 206 15.13 -10.72 -24.86
C THR A 206 14.00 -9.72 -24.66
N ASP A 207 14.25 -8.67 -23.89
CA ASP A 207 13.36 -7.51 -23.77
C ASP A 207 13.15 -6.76 -25.09
N ARG A 208 14.12 -6.88 -26.00
CA ARG A 208 14.01 -6.44 -27.40
C ARG A 208 13.41 -7.53 -28.27
N MET A 209 12.14 -7.37 -28.63
CA MET A 209 11.41 -8.32 -29.48
C MET A 209 10.94 -7.64 -30.77
N ASP A 210 11.13 -8.31 -31.92
CA ASP A 210 10.51 -7.93 -33.17
C ASP A 210 8.99 -8.22 -33.17
N PHE A 211 8.29 -7.84 -34.25
CA PHE A 211 6.84 -8.05 -34.32
C PHE A 211 6.42 -9.53 -34.19
N PRO A 212 7.00 -10.49 -34.96
CA PRO A 212 6.71 -11.92 -34.77
C PRO A 212 6.99 -12.45 -33.36
N GLN A 213 8.10 -12.05 -32.74
CA GLN A 213 8.46 -12.44 -31.37
C GLN A 213 7.42 -11.92 -30.37
N ARG A 214 7.03 -10.64 -30.44
CA ARG A 214 5.98 -10.07 -29.58
C ARG A 214 4.64 -10.75 -29.76
N MET A 215 4.25 -11.06 -31.00
CA MET A 215 3.02 -11.79 -31.27
C MET A 215 3.05 -13.18 -30.61
N LYS A 216 4.15 -13.93 -30.77
CA LYS A 216 4.32 -15.23 -30.10
C LYS A 216 4.33 -15.09 -28.58
N ASN A 217 4.96 -14.04 -28.05
CA ASN A 217 5.02 -13.74 -26.62
C ASN A 217 3.61 -13.49 -26.03
N VAL A 218 2.82 -12.64 -26.69
CA VAL A 218 1.43 -12.35 -26.29
C VAL A 218 0.56 -13.60 -26.31
N LEU A 219 0.65 -14.40 -27.38
CA LEU A 219 -0.10 -15.65 -27.50
C LEU A 219 0.33 -16.68 -26.46
N PHE A 220 1.63 -16.78 -26.18
CA PHE A 220 2.17 -17.68 -25.15
C PHE A 220 1.64 -17.31 -23.77
N ASN A 221 1.74 -16.03 -23.38
CA ASN A 221 1.21 -15.54 -22.10
C ASN A 221 -0.28 -15.84 -21.94
N PHE A 222 -1.09 -15.50 -22.96
CA PHE A 222 -2.53 -15.79 -22.94
C PHE A 222 -2.81 -17.28 -22.76
N PHE A 223 -2.08 -18.14 -23.48
CA PHE A 223 -2.27 -19.58 -23.38
C PHE A 223 -1.84 -20.15 -22.02
N GLN A 224 -0.72 -19.68 -21.45
CA GLN A 224 -0.29 -20.07 -20.11
C GLN A 224 -1.31 -19.62 -19.06
N ASP A 225 -1.83 -18.40 -19.15
CA ASP A 225 -2.82 -17.90 -18.18
C ASP A 225 -4.12 -18.71 -18.23
N PHE A 226 -4.58 -19.04 -19.43
CA PHE A 226 -5.74 -19.91 -19.61
C PHE A 226 -5.50 -21.30 -19.02
N LEU A 227 -4.36 -21.93 -19.35
CA LEU A 227 -3.99 -23.25 -18.86
C LEU A 227 -3.85 -23.26 -17.34
N PHE A 228 -3.18 -22.26 -16.77
CA PHE A 228 -3.01 -22.10 -15.33
C PHE A 228 -4.36 -21.96 -14.63
N THR A 229 -5.20 -21.03 -15.09
CA THR A 229 -6.54 -20.80 -14.51
C THR A 229 -7.41 -22.06 -14.59
N PHE A 230 -7.38 -22.75 -15.73
CA PHE A 230 -8.12 -24.00 -15.93
C PHE A 230 -7.63 -25.12 -15.00
N LEU A 231 -6.31 -25.26 -14.82
CA LEU A 231 -5.73 -26.24 -13.90
C LEU A 231 -6.04 -25.92 -12.44
N MET A 232 -6.02 -24.64 -12.03
CA MET A 232 -6.43 -24.22 -10.69
C MET A 232 -7.90 -24.59 -10.45
N ALA A 233 -8.79 -24.19 -11.35
CA ALA A 233 -10.22 -24.45 -11.24
C ALA A 233 -10.58 -25.95 -11.20
N LEU A 234 -9.90 -26.78 -11.99
CA LEU A 234 -10.20 -28.21 -12.04
C LEU A 234 -9.54 -29.03 -10.94
N LYS A 235 -8.31 -28.68 -10.54
CA LYS A 235 -7.52 -29.51 -9.63
C LYS A 235 -7.46 -28.92 -8.22
N TRP A 236 -7.28 -27.61 -8.06
CA TRP A 236 -6.97 -27.01 -6.76
C TRP A 236 -8.20 -26.44 -6.05
N ASP A 237 -9.07 -25.72 -6.75
CA ASP A 237 -10.26 -25.10 -6.14
C ASP A 237 -11.16 -26.11 -5.39
N PRO A 238 -11.41 -27.33 -5.91
CA PRO A 238 -12.20 -28.33 -5.18
C PRO A 238 -11.52 -28.77 -3.87
N LEU A 239 -10.19 -28.91 -3.87
CA LEU A 239 -9.43 -29.31 -2.69
C LEU A 239 -9.39 -28.19 -1.64
N TYR A 240 -9.20 -26.93 -2.06
CA TYR A 240 -9.24 -25.80 -1.13
C TYR A 240 -10.62 -25.67 -0.48
N THR A 241 -11.68 -25.88 -1.27
CA THR A 241 -13.07 -25.90 -0.78
C THR A 241 -13.30 -27.05 0.21
N GLU A 242 -12.80 -28.25 -0.10
CA GLU A 242 -12.84 -29.44 0.78
C GLU A 242 -12.18 -29.15 2.15
N LEU A 243 -11.04 -28.48 2.17
CA LEU A 243 -10.22 -28.29 3.36
C LEU A 243 -10.61 -27.08 4.24
N MET A 244 -11.38 -26.13 3.72
CA MET A 244 -11.81 -24.91 4.43
C MET A 244 -13.10 -25.07 5.23
N GLY A 245 -13.91 -26.11 4.97
CA GLY A 245 -15.13 -26.43 5.73
C GLY A 245 -16.41 -25.76 5.21
N LYS A 246 -17.55 -26.40 5.49
CA LYS A 246 -18.91 -26.02 5.06
C LYS A 246 -19.76 -25.55 6.23
N ILE A 247 -20.45 -24.43 6.07
CA ILE A 247 -21.24 -23.78 7.12
C ILE A 247 -22.70 -23.66 6.67
N LEU A 248 -23.61 -24.20 7.47
CA LEU A 248 -25.05 -24.04 7.28
C LEU A 248 -25.55 -22.87 8.12
N ILE A 249 -26.46 -22.06 7.59
CA ILE A 249 -26.96 -20.86 8.28
C ILE A 249 -28.47 -20.84 8.30
N TRP A 250 -29.04 -20.64 9.49
CA TRP A 250 -30.47 -20.44 9.76
C TRP A 250 -30.71 -19.04 10.32
N PRO A 251 -30.93 -18.02 9.46
CA PRO A 251 -31.05 -16.63 9.88
C PRO A 251 -32.48 -16.22 10.27
N ALA A 252 -32.58 -15.16 11.08
CA ALA A 252 -33.81 -14.38 11.27
C ALA A 252 -33.81 -13.11 10.39
N GLU A 253 -34.96 -12.44 10.27
CA GLU A 253 -35.17 -11.33 9.34
C GLU A 253 -34.63 -9.95 9.82
N PHE A 254 -34.53 -9.01 8.88
CA PHE A 254 -34.24 -7.59 9.10
C PHE A 254 -32.89 -7.33 9.79
N SER A 255 -32.90 -6.68 10.96
CA SER A 255 -31.68 -6.29 11.67
C SER A 255 -30.87 -7.49 12.18
N HIS A 256 -31.51 -8.65 12.34
CA HIS A 256 -30.87 -9.91 12.69
C HIS A 256 -30.13 -10.50 11.47
N TRP A 257 -30.73 -10.42 10.28
CA TRP A 257 -30.04 -10.75 9.03
C TRP A 257 -28.81 -9.87 8.81
N LEU A 258 -28.88 -8.56 9.05
CA LEU A 258 -27.70 -7.68 8.90
C LEU A 258 -26.53 -8.08 9.83
N ASN A 259 -26.85 -8.55 11.05
CA ASN A 259 -25.85 -9.04 11.99
C ASN A 259 -25.18 -10.32 11.46
N LEU A 260 -25.99 -11.32 11.07
CA LEU A 260 -25.48 -12.56 10.49
C LEU A 260 -24.78 -12.33 9.15
N LYS A 261 -25.24 -11.41 8.32
CA LYS A 261 -24.65 -11.08 7.01
C LYS A 261 -23.21 -10.61 7.13
N SER A 262 -22.89 -9.86 8.19
CA SER A 262 -21.51 -9.43 8.47
C SER A 262 -20.60 -10.62 8.77
N ILE A 263 -21.11 -11.62 9.52
CA ILE A 263 -20.40 -12.86 9.82
C ILE A 263 -20.29 -13.72 8.56
N ILE A 264 -21.35 -13.83 7.77
CA ILE A 264 -21.39 -14.55 6.48
C ILE A 264 -20.34 -14.00 5.53
N ASP A 265 -20.28 -12.67 5.37
CA ASP A 265 -19.32 -12.04 4.48
C ASP A 265 -17.88 -12.30 4.91
N GLU A 266 -17.62 -12.28 6.22
CA GLU A 266 -16.32 -12.62 6.77
C GLU A 266 -15.99 -14.12 6.58
N LEU A 267 -16.95 -15.02 6.75
CA LEU A 267 -16.75 -16.46 6.53
C LEU A 267 -16.48 -16.78 5.05
N ILE A 268 -17.21 -16.13 4.13
CA ILE A 268 -16.99 -16.23 2.69
C ILE A 268 -15.63 -15.63 2.32
N ALA A 269 -15.28 -14.47 2.89
CA ALA A 269 -13.97 -13.84 2.68
C ALA A 269 -12.82 -14.74 3.18
N ARG A 270 -13.09 -15.53 4.22
CA ARG A 270 -12.19 -16.58 4.73
C ARG A 270 -12.29 -17.90 3.97
N GLY A 271 -13.03 -17.98 2.86
CA GLY A 271 -13.07 -19.14 1.96
C GLY A 271 -13.95 -20.30 2.43
N HIS A 272 -14.80 -20.11 3.44
CA HIS A 272 -15.78 -21.12 3.83
C HIS A 272 -16.91 -21.23 2.81
N ASN A 273 -17.39 -22.45 2.56
CA ASN A 273 -18.58 -22.67 1.74
C ASN A 273 -19.83 -22.48 2.61
N VAL A 274 -20.65 -21.48 2.29
CA VAL A 274 -21.79 -21.07 3.11
C VAL A 274 -23.10 -21.36 2.40
N THR A 275 -23.99 -22.11 3.06
CA THR A 275 -25.37 -22.33 2.62
C THR A 275 -26.33 -21.66 3.60
N VAL A 276 -27.17 -20.76 3.10
CA VAL A 276 -28.18 -20.05 3.87
C VAL A 276 -29.56 -20.68 3.61
N VAL A 277 -30.20 -21.16 4.67
CA VAL A 277 -31.58 -21.66 4.60
C VAL A 277 -32.53 -20.49 4.84
N THR A 278 -33.48 -20.28 3.92
CA THR A 278 -34.46 -19.18 4.00
C THR A 278 -35.83 -19.67 3.56
N HIS A 279 -36.85 -18.80 3.54
CA HIS A 279 -38.22 -19.16 3.15
C HIS A 279 -38.76 -18.26 2.03
N SER A 280 -39.76 -18.74 1.27
CA SER A 280 -40.24 -18.04 0.07
C SER A 280 -40.85 -16.66 0.33
N ALA A 281 -41.31 -16.39 1.55
CA ALA A 281 -41.78 -15.07 1.98
C ALA A 281 -40.71 -14.09 2.51
N THR A 282 -39.41 -14.42 2.45
CA THR A 282 -38.34 -13.63 3.10
C THR A 282 -38.25 -12.18 2.55
N PRO A 283 -38.29 -11.15 3.41
CA PRO A 283 -37.97 -9.78 3.01
C PRO A 283 -36.48 -9.47 2.92
N SER A 284 -35.60 -10.21 3.59
CA SER A 284 -34.19 -9.82 3.81
C SER A 284 -33.17 -10.60 2.98
N VAL A 285 -33.43 -11.87 2.68
CA VAL A 285 -32.51 -12.73 1.91
C VAL A 285 -32.86 -12.65 0.43
N LYS A 286 -31.85 -12.53 -0.43
CA LYS A 286 -32.05 -12.61 -1.89
C LYS A 286 -32.39 -14.04 -2.27
N THR A 287 -33.56 -14.27 -2.87
CA THR A 287 -34.03 -15.60 -3.33
C THR A 287 -33.47 -16.01 -4.68
N GLN A 288 -32.64 -15.17 -5.32
CA GLN A 288 -31.90 -15.49 -6.53
C GLN A 288 -30.42 -15.73 -6.21
N PRO A 289 -29.71 -16.58 -6.97
CA PRO A 289 -28.29 -16.85 -6.75
C PRO A 289 -27.50 -15.54 -6.76
N SER A 290 -26.91 -15.23 -5.61
CA SER A 290 -26.02 -14.08 -5.42
C SER A 290 -24.59 -14.61 -5.40
N PRO A 291 -23.60 -13.90 -5.98
CA PRO A 291 -22.20 -14.27 -5.76
C PRO A 291 -21.92 -14.17 -4.26
N GLY A 292 -21.57 -15.30 -3.63
CA GLY A 292 -21.13 -15.35 -2.24
C GLY A 292 -21.63 -16.55 -1.43
N TYR A 293 -22.89 -16.97 -1.54
CA TYR A 293 -23.44 -18.10 -0.76
C TYR A 293 -24.59 -18.79 -1.50
N ASP A 294 -24.79 -20.09 -1.22
CA ASP A 294 -25.93 -20.85 -1.73
C ASP A 294 -27.17 -20.62 -0.86
N ALA A 295 -28.36 -20.55 -1.47
CA ALA A 295 -29.61 -20.33 -0.74
C ALA A 295 -30.60 -21.49 -0.95
N ASP A 296 -30.99 -22.16 0.12
CA ASP A 296 -32.03 -23.20 0.12
C ASP A 296 -33.35 -22.63 0.63
N ILE A 297 -34.43 -22.81 -0.14
CA ILE A 297 -35.72 -22.15 0.10
C ILE A 297 -36.76 -23.15 0.62
N VAL A 298 -37.35 -22.82 1.77
CA VAL A 298 -38.53 -23.47 2.36
C VAL A 298 -39.79 -22.73 1.92
N GLU A 299 -40.70 -23.42 1.26
CA GLU A 299 -41.97 -22.82 0.84
C GLU A 299 -42.91 -22.65 2.05
N VAL A 300 -43.51 -21.47 2.18
CA VAL A 300 -44.41 -21.13 3.30
C VAL A 300 -45.73 -20.53 2.82
N PRO A 301 -46.85 -20.74 3.55
CA PRO A 301 -48.18 -20.32 3.10
C PRO A 301 -48.51 -18.84 3.36
N PHE A 302 -47.64 -18.11 4.08
CA PHE A 302 -47.78 -16.68 4.33
C PHE A 302 -46.93 -15.85 3.35
N THR A 303 -47.29 -14.58 3.18
CA THR A 303 -46.69 -13.66 2.21
C THR A 303 -45.66 -12.74 2.84
N LYS A 304 -44.77 -12.20 2.00
CA LYS A 304 -43.80 -11.16 2.41
C LYS A 304 -44.47 -9.95 3.06
N GLN A 305 -45.66 -9.57 2.59
CA GLN A 305 -46.40 -8.44 3.13
C GLN A 305 -46.89 -8.72 4.56
N GLU A 306 -47.31 -9.94 4.87
CA GLU A 306 -47.77 -10.31 6.22
C GLU A 306 -46.65 -10.26 7.27
N ILE A 307 -45.40 -10.54 6.89
CA ILE A 307 -44.22 -10.35 7.75
C ILE A 307 -43.99 -8.85 7.99
N ILE A 308 -44.01 -8.05 6.92
CA ILE A 308 -43.82 -6.58 6.99
C ILE A 308 -44.91 -5.93 7.85
N ASP A 309 -46.17 -6.34 7.70
CA ASP A 309 -47.30 -5.81 8.47
C ASP A 309 -47.18 -6.14 9.96
N THR A 310 -46.67 -7.33 10.28
CA THR A 310 -46.42 -7.76 11.66
C THR A 310 -45.30 -6.93 12.31
N LEU A 311 -44.20 -6.68 11.58
CA LEU A 311 -43.14 -5.77 12.03
C LEU A 311 -43.65 -4.33 12.20
N ASN A 312 -44.41 -3.81 11.23
CA ASN A 312 -44.96 -2.46 11.31
C ASN A 312 -45.91 -2.28 12.49
N SER A 313 -46.71 -3.29 12.81
CA SER A 313 -47.56 -3.28 14.01
C SER A 313 -46.73 -3.22 15.30
N MET A 314 -45.61 -3.94 15.36
CA MET A 314 -44.69 -3.93 16.49
C MET A 314 -43.98 -2.58 16.65
N LEU A 315 -43.45 -2.02 15.56
CA LEU A 315 -42.79 -0.72 15.54
C LEU A 315 -43.76 0.40 15.91
N LYS A 316 -44.98 0.39 15.36
CA LYS A 316 -46.01 1.38 15.70
C LYS A 316 -46.32 1.35 17.20
N TYR A 317 -46.49 0.15 17.75
CA TYR A 317 -46.73 -0.01 19.18
C TYR A 317 -45.56 0.55 20.01
N TRP A 318 -44.31 0.20 19.67
CA TRP A 318 -43.13 0.68 20.39
C TRP A 318 -42.92 2.19 20.31
N MET A 319 -43.17 2.79 19.15
CA MET A 319 -42.88 4.19 18.89
C MET A 319 -43.94 5.13 19.47
N TYR A 320 -45.21 4.72 19.49
CA TYR A 320 -46.33 5.63 19.76
C TYR A 320 -47.18 5.23 20.97
N ASP A 321 -47.31 3.93 21.26
CA ASP A 321 -48.30 3.44 22.23
C ASP A 321 -47.64 2.96 23.54
N LEU A 322 -46.41 2.43 23.47
CA LEU A 322 -45.71 1.80 24.59
C LEU A 322 -45.52 2.73 25.81
N THR A 323 -45.26 4.02 25.59
CA THR A 323 -45.05 4.98 26.70
C THR A 323 -46.36 5.44 27.34
N ASN A 324 -47.49 5.21 26.69
CA ASN A 324 -48.83 5.64 27.12
C ASN A 324 -49.61 4.52 27.81
N ASP A 325 -49.20 3.27 27.61
CA ASP A 325 -49.82 2.08 28.19
C ASP A 325 -49.36 1.82 29.64
N ASN A 326 -50.28 1.33 30.48
CA ASN A 326 -49.91 0.79 31.80
C ASN A 326 -49.29 -0.61 31.66
N LEU A 327 -48.61 -1.10 32.70
CA LEU A 327 -47.87 -2.38 32.67
C LEU A 327 -48.71 -3.60 32.21
N VAL A 328 -49.99 -3.66 32.57
CA VAL A 328 -50.89 -4.76 32.15
C VAL A 328 -51.22 -4.63 30.67
N GLN A 329 -51.47 -3.40 30.21
CA GLN A 329 -51.73 -3.11 28.80
C GLN A 329 -50.48 -3.39 27.94
N VAL A 330 -49.30 -3.03 28.42
CA VAL A 330 -48.01 -3.38 27.81
C VAL A 330 -47.85 -4.89 27.69
N PHE A 331 -48.12 -5.63 28.76
CA PHE A 331 -48.03 -7.09 28.75
C PHE A 331 -48.98 -7.73 27.74
N LEU A 332 -50.25 -7.31 27.71
CA LEU A 332 -51.25 -7.86 26.79
C LEU A 332 -50.96 -7.53 25.32
N ASN A 333 -50.50 -6.31 25.03
CA ASN A 333 -50.19 -5.87 23.68
C ASN A 333 -48.89 -6.51 23.14
N VAL A 334 -47.85 -6.60 23.97
CA VAL A 334 -46.62 -7.34 23.63
C VAL A 334 -46.92 -8.82 23.43
N LYS A 335 -47.73 -9.44 24.30
CA LYS A 335 -48.17 -10.83 24.13
C LYS A 335 -48.86 -11.05 22.78
N LYS A 336 -49.80 -10.19 22.41
CA LYS A 336 -50.51 -10.29 21.12
C LYS A 336 -49.57 -10.23 19.91
N ILE A 337 -48.54 -9.38 19.97
CA ILE A 337 -47.51 -9.29 18.92
C ILE A 337 -46.67 -10.57 18.88
N LEU A 338 -46.26 -11.09 20.04
CA LEU A 338 -45.47 -12.33 20.15
C LEU A 338 -46.26 -13.56 19.72
N ASP A 339 -47.55 -13.66 20.03
CA ASP A 339 -48.42 -14.77 19.63
C ASP A 339 -48.46 -14.88 18.09
N LYS A 340 -48.65 -13.75 17.40
CA LYS A 340 -48.67 -13.70 15.92
C LYS A 340 -47.32 -14.10 15.29
N SER A 341 -46.21 -13.62 15.87
CA SER A 341 -44.87 -14.02 15.41
C SER A 341 -44.58 -15.51 15.69
N THR A 342 -45.10 -16.04 16.80
CA THR A 342 -44.96 -17.45 17.17
C THR A 342 -45.71 -18.38 16.23
N GLU A 343 -46.93 -18.00 15.81
CA GLU A 343 -47.71 -18.76 14.83
C GLU A 343 -46.97 -18.88 13.48
N GLN A 344 -46.37 -17.79 13.01
CA GLN A 344 -45.56 -17.79 11.77
C GLN A 344 -44.32 -18.69 11.89
N ASN A 345 -43.60 -18.62 13.01
CA ASN A 345 -42.47 -19.49 13.29
C ASN A 345 -42.88 -20.97 13.33
N GLN A 346 -44.00 -21.32 13.98
CA GLN A 346 -44.49 -22.71 14.02
C GLN A 346 -44.86 -23.26 12.64
N VAL A 347 -45.40 -22.41 11.76
CA VAL A 347 -45.68 -22.79 10.36
C VAL A 347 -44.36 -23.03 9.62
N LEU A 348 -43.42 -22.09 9.67
CA LEU A 348 -42.10 -22.23 9.02
C LEU A 348 -41.39 -23.52 9.44
N CYS A 349 -41.37 -23.83 10.74
CA CYS A 349 -40.78 -25.07 11.25
C CYS A 349 -41.45 -26.33 10.73
N ARG A 350 -42.79 -26.34 10.66
CA ARG A 350 -43.54 -27.50 10.15
C ARG A 350 -43.25 -27.74 8.68
N GLU A 351 -43.23 -26.68 7.87
CA GLU A 351 -42.91 -26.78 6.45
C GLU A 351 -41.46 -27.22 6.21
N LEU A 352 -40.51 -26.73 7.02
CA LEU A 352 -39.12 -27.18 6.97
C LEU A 352 -39.01 -28.70 7.20
N PHE A 353 -39.58 -29.20 8.29
CA PHE A 353 -39.45 -30.62 8.65
C PHE A 353 -40.37 -31.54 7.84
N ALA A 354 -41.26 -30.99 7.02
CA ALA A 354 -41.99 -31.76 6.01
C ALA A 354 -41.13 -32.05 4.76
N ARG A 355 -40.01 -31.35 4.56
CA ARG A 355 -39.09 -31.47 3.41
C ARG A 355 -37.96 -32.47 3.68
N GLU A 356 -38.28 -33.76 3.68
CA GLU A 356 -37.28 -34.83 3.83
C GLU A 356 -36.20 -34.81 2.74
N ASP A 357 -36.52 -34.30 1.53
CA ASP A 357 -35.56 -34.12 0.44
C ASP A 357 -34.44 -33.13 0.78
N LEU A 358 -34.76 -32.03 1.46
CA LEU A 358 -33.76 -31.04 1.92
C LEU A 358 -32.93 -31.60 3.09
N LEU A 359 -33.57 -32.33 4.01
CA LEU A 359 -32.86 -32.96 5.13
C LEU A 359 -31.89 -34.04 4.64
N GLU A 360 -32.26 -34.85 3.64
CA GLU A 360 -31.34 -35.79 3.00
C GLU A 360 -30.22 -35.11 2.23
N LYS A 361 -30.51 -34.00 1.54
CA LYS A 361 -29.49 -33.17 0.87
C LYS A 361 -28.44 -32.71 1.88
N TRP A 362 -28.86 -32.07 2.97
CA TRP A 362 -27.92 -31.54 3.96
C TRP A 362 -27.15 -32.62 4.71
N ARG A 363 -27.74 -33.80 4.95
CA ARG A 363 -27.01 -34.98 5.47
C ARG A 363 -25.91 -35.46 4.52
N LYS A 364 -26.15 -35.41 3.21
CA LYS A 364 -25.15 -35.77 2.19
C LYS A 364 -24.07 -34.71 2.04
N GLU A 365 -24.41 -33.44 2.25
CA GLU A 365 -23.47 -32.33 2.12
C GLU A 365 -22.46 -32.23 3.25
N GLN A 366 -22.73 -32.82 4.42
CA GLN A 366 -21.84 -32.88 5.60
C GLN A 366 -21.33 -31.49 6.02
N PHE A 367 -22.23 -30.65 6.53
CA PHE A 367 -21.85 -29.37 7.12
C PHE A 367 -21.05 -29.57 8.41
N ASP A 368 -20.15 -28.64 8.73
CA ASP A 368 -19.31 -28.71 9.93
C ASP A 368 -19.98 -28.03 11.14
N VAL A 369 -20.76 -26.96 10.89
CA VAL A 369 -21.44 -26.19 11.94
C VAL A 369 -22.69 -25.49 11.40
N LEU A 370 -23.71 -25.35 12.25
CA LEU A 370 -24.89 -24.52 11.99
C LEU A 370 -24.80 -23.20 12.75
N LEU A 371 -24.89 -22.06 12.05
CA LEU A 371 -25.08 -20.75 12.69
C LEU A 371 -26.57 -20.38 12.69
N THR A 372 -27.16 -20.11 13.85
CA THR A 372 -28.60 -19.87 13.98
C THR A 372 -28.96 -18.65 14.83
N ASP A 373 -30.05 -17.96 14.48
CA ASP A 373 -30.66 -16.91 15.30
C ASP A 373 -31.94 -17.43 15.97
N PRO A 374 -32.04 -17.40 17.31
CA PRO A 374 -33.13 -18.06 18.04
C PRO A 374 -34.43 -17.24 18.00
N LEU A 375 -34.44 -16.06 17.38
CA LEU A 375 -35.67 -15.31 17.11
C LEU A 375 -36.58 -16.05 16.11
N TYR A 376 -35.98 -16.75 15.14
CA TYR A 376 -36.65 -17.66 14.22
C TYR A 376 -36.38 -19.09 14.68
N MET A 377 -37.31 -19.61 15.47
CA MET A 377 -37.20 -20.92 16.11
C MET A 377 -36.95 -22.03 15.07
N CYS A 378 -36.31 -23.12 15.51
CA CYS A 378 -36.06 -24.39 14.80
C CYS A 378 -34.67 -24.63 14.21
N GLY A 379 -33.77 -23.66 14.27
CA GLY A 379 -32.36 -23.90 13.94
C GLY A 379 -31.71 -24.91 14.88
N GLU A 380 -32.00 -24.86 16.19
CA GLU A 380 -31.45 -25.80 17.17
C GLU A 380 -31.99 -27.23 16.94
N LEU A 381 -33.27 -27.34 16.57
CA LEU A 381 -33.88 -28.61 16.24
C LEU A 381 -33.33 -29.17 14.91
N LEU A 382 -33.05 -28.30 13.94
CA LEU A 382 -32.39 -28.66 12.70
C LEU A 382 -30.96 -29.17 12.96
N ALA A 383 -30.20 -28.49 13.82
CA ALA A 383 -28.88 -28.96 14.27
C ALA A 383 -28.94 -30.34 14.89
N GLN A 384 -29.89 -30.60 15.79
CA GLN A 384 -30.09 -31.92 16.38
C GLN A 384 -30.47 -33.00 15.36
N LYS A 385 -31.29 -32.65 14.35
CA LYS A 385 -31.71 -33.59 13.29
C LYS A 385 -30.62 -33.94 12.30
N LEU A 386 -29.63 -33.06 12.15
CA LEU A 386 -28.46 -33.23 11.28
C LEU A 386 -27.21 -33.67 12.04
N ASP A 387 -27.28 -33.81 13.37
CA ASP A 387 -26.14 -34.10 14.26
C ASP A 387 -25.00 -33.07 14.11
N LEU A 388 -25.37 -31.79 14.00
CA LEU A 388 -24.43 -30.68 13.82
C LEU A 388 -24.19 -29.92 15.13
N PRO A 389 -22.94 -29.52 15.44
CA PRO A 389 -22.71 -28.47 16.43
C PRO A 389 -23.31 -27.16 15.91
N PHE A 390 -23.84 -26.32 16.80
CA PHE A 390 -24.46 -25.06 16.40
C PHE A 390 -24.04 -23.88 17.28
N ILE A 391 -24.01 -22.70 16.67
CA ILE A 391 -23.65 -21.42 17.29
C ILE A 391 -24.89 -20.52 17.23
N ILE A 392 -25.23 -19.89 18.35
CA ILE A 392 -26.36 -18.95 18.44
C ILE A 392 -25.84 -17.52 18.27
N SER A 393 -26.38 -16.79 17.30
CA SER A 393 -26.22 -15.33 17.17
C SER A 393 -27.49 -14.65 17.67
N LEU A 394 -27.46 -14.15 18.91
CA LEU A 394 -28.60 -13.48 19.54
C LEU A 394 -28.23 -12.03 19.88
N ARG A 395 -29.01 -11.08 19.38
CA ARG A 395 -28.79 -9.64 19.65
C ARG A 395 -29.34 -9.20 21.00
N PHE A 396 -30.58 -9.58 21.31
CA PHE A 396 -31.22 -9.37 22.60
C PHE A 396 -32.51 -10.21 22.67
N SER A 397 -32.96 -10.54 23.87
CA SER A 397 -34.36 -10.91 24.11
C SER A 397 -35.00 -10.00 25.16
N TYR A 398 -36.33 -9.89 25.14
CA TYR A 398 -37.05 -9.10 26.11
C TYR A 398 -36.75 -9.55 27.54
N GLY A 399 -36.29 -8.61 28.38
CA GLY A 399 -35.93 -8.90 29.77
C GLY A 399 -34.75 -9.86 29.93
N ASN A 400 -33.93 -10.04 28.87
CA ASN A 400 -32.83 -10.99 28.79
C ASN A 400 -33.28 -12.43 29.11
N VAL A 401 -34.50 -12.81 28.74
CA VAL A 401 -35.11 -14.09 29.11
C VAL A 401 -34.39 -15.27 28.45
N MET A 402 -34.08 -15.20 27.15
CA MET A 402 -33.34 -16.25 26.45
C MET A 402 -31.90 -16.37 26.97
N GLU A 403 -31.25 -15.23 27.22
CA GLU A 403 -29.92 -15.14 27.80
C GLU A 403 -29.87 -15.79 29.19
N ARG A 404 -30.88 -15.55 30.03
CA ARG A 404 -30.96 -16.06 31.41
C ARG A 404 -31.40 -17.52 31.49
N LEU A 405 -32.45 -17.89 30.76
CA LEU A 405 -33.08 -19.21 30.89
C LEU A 405 -32.46 -20.24 29.97
N CYS A 406 -32.14 -19.87 28.73
CA CYS A 406 -31.55 -20.78 27.74
C CYS A 406 -30.02 -20.71 27.78
N GLY A 407 -29.45 -19.50 27.83
CA GLY A 407 -28.00 -19.28 27.88
C GLY A 407 -27.37 -19.41 29.28
N GLN A 408 -28.19 -19.56 30.32
CA GLN A 408 -27.78 -19.62 31.73
C GLN A 408 -26.86 -18.46 32.17
N LEU A 409 -26.94 -17.31 31.48
CA LEU A 409 -26.09 -16.16 31.76
C LEU A 409 -26.51 -15.50 33.09
N PRO A 410 -25.56 -15.16 33.99
CA PRO A 410 -25.88 -14.51 35.24
C PRO A 410 -26.29 -13.05 34.99
N ALA A 411 -27.60 -12.80 34.93
CA ALA A 411 -28.16 -11.45 34.86
C ALA A 411 -29.04 -11.15 36.09
N PRO A 412 -28.43 -10.89 37.27
CA PRO A 412 -29.16 -10.54 38.48
C PRO A 412 -29.89 -9.20 38.28
N PRO A 413 -31.21 -9.13 38.57
CA PRO A 413 -32.02 -7.91 38.38
C PRO A 413 -31.50 -6.68 39.14
N SER A 414 -30.62 -6.87 40.12
CA SER A 414 -30.03 -5.83 40.95
C SER A 414 -28.85 -5.08 40.30
N PHE A 415 -28.22 -5.63 39.25
CA PHE A 415 -27.01 -5.04 38.63
C PHE A 415 -27.00 -5.05 37.10
N VAL A 416 -27.88 -5.80 36.44
CA VAL A 416 -28.04 -5.78 34.97
C VAL A 416 -29.35 -5.05 34.64
N PRO A 417 -29.30 -3.77 34.21
CA PRO A 417 -30.50 -3.02 33.90
C PRO A 417 -31.24 -3.66 32.70
N SER A 418 -32.52 -3.96 32.88
CA SER A 418 -33.39 -4.33 31.77
C SER A 418 -33.63 -3.10 30.89
N LEU A 419 -33.53 -3.26 29.58
CA LEU A 419 -33.73 -2.19 28.59
C LEU A 419 -35.10 -1.52 28.80
N GLY A 420 -35.08 -0.34 29.43
CA GLY A 420 -36.31 0.38 29.79
C GLY A 420 -36.15 1.74 30.48
N LYS A 421 -34.97 2.12 31.03
CA LYS A 421 -34.72 3.49 31.52
C LYS A 421 -33.24 3.86 31.46
N LEU A 422 -32.92 5.05 30.95
CA LEU A 422 -31.60 5.67 31.07
C LEU A 422 -31.75 7.15 31.48
N LYS A 423 -31.18 7.53 32.62
CA LYS A 423 -30.74 8.90 32.95
C LYS A 423 -29.64 8.92 34.04
N HIS A 424 -28.45 9.34 33.62
CA HIS A 424 -27.38 10.15 34.26
C HIS A 424 -26.55 9.70 35.51
N SER A 425 -25.21 9.67 35.28
CA SER A 425 -24.06 10.30 36.02
C SER A 425 -23.69 9.82 37.45
N LEU A 426 -22.47 9.87 38.02
CA LEU A 426 -21.09 10.34 37.72
C LEU A 426 -20.16 9.96 38.93
N LEU A 427 -18.80 10.04 38.75
CA LEU A 427 -17.71 10.30 39.75
C LEU A 427 -17.24 9.17 40.71
N PHE A 428 -15.98 9.04 41.17
CA PHE A 428 -14.59 9.42 40.76
C PHE A 428 -13.61 8.92 41.89
N LEU A 429 -12.30 8.84 41.56
CA LEU A 429 -11.08 8.96 42.40
C LEU A 429 -10.49 7.74 43.18
N ASN A 430 -9.39 7.22 42.60
CA ASN A 430 -7.98 7.31 43.04
C ASN A 430 -7.60 7.28 44.53
N ALA A 431 -6.53 6.53 44.86
CA ALA A 431 -5.20 7.12 45.11
C ALA A 431 -4.10 6.03 45.20
N ARG A 432 -2.93 6.39 44.63
CA ARG A 432 -1.60 5.77 44.75
C ARG A 432 -1.00 6.02 46.13
N ASP A 433 0.06 5.25 46.44
CA ASP A 433 1.33 5.67 47.07
C ASP A 433 2.25 4.42 47.15
N LEU A 434 3.58 4.38 47.07
CA LEU A 434 4.76 5.28 47.04
C LEU A 434 5.98 4.33 46.73
N VAL A 435 6.84 4.44 45.70
CA VAL A 435 8.03 5.28 45.41
C VAL A 435 9.27 5.07 46.34
N ASP A 436 10.48 5.22 45.73
CA ASP A 436 11.82 5.62 46.24
C ASP A 436 12.92 4.51 46.39
N ILE A 437 14.20 4.62 45.97
CA ILE A 437 15.25 5.69 45.89
C ILE A 437 16.38 5.20 44.91
N LEU A 438 16.92 5.90 43.89
CA LEU A 438 17.78 7.11 43.69
C LEU A 438 19.33 6.87 43.54
N PHE A 439 19.87 7.31 42.37
CA PHE A 439 21.14 8.09 42.06
C PHE A 439 22.56 7.50 42.34
N THR A 440 23.71 7.83 41.67
CA THR A 440 24.21 9.06 41.00
C THR A 440 25.58 8.81 40.26
N THR A 441 25.83 9.40 39.06
CA THR A 441 26.99 10.21 38.53
C THR A 441 28.50 9.80 38.76
N MET A 442 29.57 10.13 38.00
CA MET A 442 29.89 11.11 36.92
C MET A 442 31.35 10.88 36.33
N THR A 443 31.52 11.12 35.03
CA THR A 443 32.59 11.86 34.28
C THR A 443 34.12 11.51 34.19
N TRP A 444 34.55 11.26 32.93
CA TRP A 444 35.57 11.94 32.06
C TRP A 444 37.13 11.73 32.14
N ARG A 445 37.66 11.29 30.98
CA ARG A 445 38.76 11.81 30.10
C ARG A 445 40.15 11.12 30.01
N ARG A 446 40.46 10.74 28.75
CA ARG A 446 41.72 10.90 27.94
C ARG A 446 42.93 10.02 28.31
N SER A 447 43.77 9.51 27.39
CA SER A 447 43.89 9.65 25.94
C SER A 447 44.95 8.66 25.39
N SER A 448 44.71 8.19 24.16
CA SER A 448 45.67 8.21 23.04
C SER A 448 46.93 7.33 23.09
N ALA A 449 46.82 6.13 22.50
CA ALA A 449 47.94 5.46 21.81
C ALA A 449 47.47 4.42 20.77
N PHE A 450 46.25 3.87 20.92
CA PHE A 450 45.72 2.80 20.04
C PHE A 450 45.07 3.28 18.74
N LEU A 451 44.78 4.57 18.61
CA LEU A 451 44.04 5.13 17.48
C LEU A 451 44.85 5.11 16.16
N VAL A 452 46.19 5.15 16.24
CA VAL A 452 47.04 5.31 15.05
C VAL A 452 47.16 4.02 14.22
N ILE A 453 46.99 2.85 14.86
CA ILE A 453 47.14 1.56 14.17
C ILE A 453 45.81 1.11 13.53
N LEU A 454 44.66 1.44 14.15
CA LEU A 454 43.33 1.20 13.57
C LEU A 454 43.06 2.10 12.34
N LEU A 455 43.60 3.32 12.34
CA LEU A 455 43.45 4.28 11.23
C LEU A 455 44.15 3.85 9.93
N LEU A 456 45.12 2.93 9.98
CA LEU A 456 45.85 2.48 8.79
C LEU A 456 45.22 1.23 8.14
N SER A 457 44.34 0.51 8.83
CA SER A 457 43.54 -0.59 8.26
C SER A 457 42.13 -0.17 7.83
N LEU A 458 41.68 1.03 8.24
CA LEU A 458 40.36 1.60 7.95
C LEU A 458 40.34 2.55 6.75
N SER A 459 41.39 2.59 5.93
CA SER A 459 41.33 3.31 4.65
C SER A 459 40.48 2.52 3.67
N GLU A 460 39.15 2.60 3.81
CA GLU A 460 38.29 2.49 2.64
C GLU A 460 38.85 3.42 1.57
N MET A 461 39.02 2.92 0.35
CA MET A 461 39.28 3.80 -0.78
C MET A 461 38.08 4.73 -0.91
N THR A 462 38.13 5.90 -0.25
CA THR A 462 37.11 6.93 -0.41
C THR A 462 37.21 7.42 -1.84
N HIS A 463 36.33 6.93 -2.69
CA HIS A 463 36.18 7.42 -4.05
C HIS A 463 35.55 8.81 -3.99
N SER A 464 36.39 9.82 -3.75
CA SER A 464 36.06 11.23 -3.96
C SER A 464 35.68 11.41 -5.42
N GLY A 465 34.57 12.09 -5.69
CA GLY A 465 34.20 12.49 -7.04
C GLY A 465 33.59 13.89 -7.06
N ASN A 466 33.49 14.45 -8.27
CA ASN A 466 33.10 15.84 -8.47
C ASN A 466 31.66 15.94 -8.95
N VAL A 467 30.77 16.46 -8.12
CA VAL A 467 29.32 16.47 -8.34
C VAL A 467 28.85 17.86 -8.73
N LEU A 468 28.14 17.97 -9.86
CA LEU A 468 27.45 19.18 -10.27
C LEU A 468 26.00 19.13 -9.80
N VAL A 469 25.53 20.15 -9.10
CA VAL A 469 24.19 20.22 -8.50
C VAL A 469 23.40 21.40 -9.04
N LEU A 470 22.21 21.13 -9.59
CA LEU A 470 21.28 22.14 -10.10
C LEU A 470 19.97 22.09 -9.29
N PRO A 471 19.85 22.88 -8.21
CA PRO A 471 18.73 22.74 -7.29
C PRO A 471 17.52 23.60 -7.65
N GLY A 472 16.34 23.16 -7.19
CA GLY A 472 15.14 23.98 -7.18
C GLY A 472 15.11 24.99 -6.02
N GLU A 473 14.08 25.82 -5.98
CA GLU A 473 13.93 26.89 -4.98
C GLU A 473 13.21 26.44 -3.69
N TYR A 474 13.32 27.24 -2.63
CA TYR A 474 12.69 27.08 -1.32
C TYR A 474 12.89 25.68 -0.72
N SER A 475 11.81 24.90 -0.51
CA SER A 475 11.85 23.58 0.10
C SER A 475 12.63 22.55 -0.73
N HIS A 476 12.73 22.73 -2.05
CA HIS A 476 13.51 21.87 -2.94
C HIS A 476 14.99 21.99 -2.61
N TRP A 477 15.50 23.22 -2.46
CA TRP A 477 16.87 23.46 -2.00
C TRP A 477 17.12 22.86 -0.62
N HIS A 478 16.20 23.04 0.34
CA HIS A 478 16.39 22.48 1.70
C HIS A 478 16.58 20.96 1.65
N ASN A 479 15.83 20.25 0.80
CA ASN A 479 15.97 18.82 0.65
C ASN A 479 17.29 18.44 -0.05
N MET A 480 17.62 19.09 -1.17
CA MET A 480 18.87 18.81 -1.90
C MET A 480 20.13 19.18 -1.10
N ARG A 481 20.07 20.24 -0.29
CA ARG A 481 21.17 20.66 0.59
C ARG A 481 21.57 19.54 1.54
N VAL A 482 20.62 18.74 2.02
CA VAL A 482 20.94 17.59 2.89
C VAL A 482 21.77 16.55 2.14
N ILE A 483 21.44 16.28 0.87
CA ILE A 483 22.23 15.39 0.01
C ILE A 483 23.62 16.00 -0.26
N VAL A 484 23.69 17.30 -0.56
CA VAL A 484 24.96 18.02 -0.78
C VAL A 484 25.87 17.96 0.45
N GLU A 485 25.32 18.20 1.64
CA GLU A 485 26.06 18.14 2.90
C GLU A 485 26.60 16.73 3.17
N GLU A 486 25.79 15.70 2.94
CA GLU A 486 26.22 14.30 3.09
C GLU A 486 27.30 13.91 2.07
N LEU A 487 27.17 14.33 0.81
CA LEU A 487 28.20 14.11 -0.20
C LEU A 487 29.54 14.76 0.19
N MET A 488 29.51 15.99 0.73
CA MET A 488 30.71 16.65 1.24
C MET A 488 31.31 15.93 2.46
N ASP A 489 30.47 15.45 3.37
CA ASP A 489 30.90 14.70 4.55
C ASP A 489 31.54 13.35 4.16
N ARG A 490 31.19 12.83 2.98
CA ARG A 490 31.82 11.66 2.32
C ARG A 490 32.98 12.02 1.38
N ASN A 491 33.55 13.22 1.51
CA ASN A 491 34.70 13.72 0.75
C ASN A 491 34.46 13.93 -0.76
N HIS A 492 33.21 14.08 -1.22
CA HIS A 492 32.95 14.52 -2.59
C HIS A 492 33.13 16.04 -2.72
N SER A 493 33.65 16.48 -3.87
CA SER A 493 33.63 17.89 -4.25
C SER A 493 32.27 18.20 -4.85
N VAL A 494 31.59 19.24 -4.35
CA VAL A 494 30.27 19.62 -4.83
C VAL A 494 30.30 21.05 -5.36
N THR A 495 29.77 21.24 -6.56
CA THR A 495 29.53 22.56 -7.15
C THR A 495 28.04 22.76 -7.38
N VAL A 496 27.46 23.78 -6.75
CA VAL A 496 26.07 24.18 -6.92
C VAL A 496 25.99 25.27 -7.99
N LEU A 497 25.25 25.00 -9.06
CA LEU A 497 24.98 25.94 -10.15
C LEU A 497 23.59 26.55 -9.99
N THR A 498 23.49 27.88 -9.95
CA THR A 498 22.21 28.61 -9.84
C THR A 498 22.24 29.94 -10.59
N HIS A 499 21.13 30.68 -10.61
CA HIS A 499 20.97 31.95 -11.32
C HIS A 499 21.00 33.16 -10.38
N SER A 500 21.30 34.35 -10.92
CA SER A 500 21.44 35.58 -10.14
C SER A 500 20.15 36.13 -9.51
N ALA A 501 19.00 35.55 -9.90
CA ALA A 501 17.67 35.93 -9.41
C ALA A 501 17.11 34.93 -8.38
N SER A 502 17.90 33.99 -7.89
CA SER A 502 17.44 32.96 -6.96
C SER A 502 16.92 33.59 -5.66
N PRO A 503 15.65 33.37 -5.29
CA PRO A 503 15.12 33.88 -4.03
C PRO A 503 15.66 33.15 -2.79
N THR A 504 16.18 31.93 -2.96
CA THR A 504 16.63 31.08 -1.86
C THR A 504 18.12 31.17 -1.61
N LEU A 505 18.93 31.14 -2.68
CA LEU A 505 20.38 31.07 -2.60
C LEU A 505 21.01 32.46 -2.63
N LYS A 506 21.41 32.97 -1.47
CA LYS A 506 22.05 34.30 -1.36
C LYS A 506 23.51 34.26 -1.79
N HIS A 507 23.87 35.10 -2.75
CA HIS A 507 25.26 35.24 -3.20
C HIS A 507 26.17 35.81 -2.11
N GLY A 508 27.38 35.25 -1.98
CA GLY A 508 28.42 35.77 -1.09
C GLY A 508 28.46 35.19 0.33
N GLN A 509 27.57 34.26 0.68
CA GLN A 509 27.75 33.46 1.90
C GLN A 509 28.86 32.44 1.71
N LYS A 510 29.80 32.37 2.68
CA LYS A 510 30.88 31.39 2.67
C LYS A 510 30.30 30.01 3.04
N GLU A 511 30.19 29.14 2.04
CA GLU A 511 29.69 27.78 2.19
C GLU A 511 30.84 26.76 2.07
N ARG A 512 30.58 25.50 2.45
CA ARG A 512 31.55 24.39 2.32
C ARG A 512 31.67 23.87 0.87
N PHE A 513 30.65 24.08 0.04
CA PHE A 513 30.62 23.68 -1.36
C PHE A 513 30.98 24.86 -2.28
N ASN A 514 31.37 24.56 -3.51
CA ASN A 514 31.60 25.57 -4.54
C ASN A 514 30.27 26.08 -5.07
N PHE A 515 30.18 27.38 -5.33
CA PHE A 515 28.96 28.00 -5.79
C PHE A 515 29.23 28.79 -7.07
N VAL A 516 28.51 28.47 -8.13
CA VAL A 516 28.59 29.14 -9.43
C VAL A 516 27.23 29.77 -9.71
N SER A 517 27.21 31.09 -9.85
CA SER A 517 26.01 31.83 -10.24
C SER A 517 26.18 32.42 -11.63
N PHE A 518 25.20 32.19 -12.50
CA PHE A 518 25.12 32.84 -13.80
C PHE A 518 24.10 33.97 -13.79
N LYS A 519 24.43 35.04 -14.51
CA LYS A 519 23.59 36.23 -14.58
C LYS A 519 22.37 35.97 -15.47
N VAL A 520 21.19 36.31 -14.96
CA VAL A 520 19.91 36.32 -15.70
C VAL A 520 19.33 37.72 -15.77
N ASP A 521 18.61 38.01 -16.85
CA ASP A 521 17.91 39.29 -17.06
C ASP A 521 16.52 39.27 -16.40
N MET A 522 16.52 38.98 -15.09
CA MET A 522 15.34 38.96 -14.23
C MET A 522 15.76 39.37 -12.82
N GLU A 523 14.96 40.18 -12.14
CA GLU A 523 15.21 40.53 -10.75
C GLU A 523 14.67 39.47 -9.79
N GLN A 524 15.29 39.34 -8.61
CA GLN A 524 14.84 38.38 -7.57
C GLN A 524 13.37 38.62 -7.16
N GLN A 525 12.93 39.88 -7.10
CA GLN A 525 11.54 40.22 -6.77
C GLN A 525 10.55 39.75 -7.83
N GLU A 526 10.93 39.78 -9.11
CA GLU A 526 10.10 39.28 -10.21
C GLU A 526 9.97 37.74 -10.13
N ALA A 527 11.07 37.04 -9.85
CA ALA A 527 11.07 35.59 -9.64
C ALA A 527 10.21 35.18 -8.43
N ASP A 528 10.33 35.91 -7.31
CA ASP A 528 9.49 35.74 -6.13
C ASP A 528 8.00 35.97 -6.45
N ALA A 529 7.68 36.98 -7.26
CA ALA A 529 6.30 37.33 -7.62
C ALA A 529 5.60 36.20 -8.41
N VAL A 530 6.30 35.49 -9.29
CA VAL A 530 5.75 34.32 -10.00
C VAL A 530 5.29 33.25 -9.01
N SER A 531 6.10 32.98 -7.98
CA SER A 531 5.77 32.01 -6.93
C SER A 531 4.60 32.47 -6.05
N GLN A 532 4.52 33.77 -5.74
CA GLN A 532 3.39 34.34 -4.99
C GLN A 532 2.08 34.30 -5.78
N ASN A 533 2.10 34.58 -7.08
CA ASN A 533 0.91 34.48 -7.93
C ASN A 533 0.38 33.04 -7.99
N LEU A 534 1.27 32.05 -8.02
CA LEU A 534 0.88 30.64 -7.93
C LEU A 534 0.17 30.35 -6.59
N ILE A 535 0.67 30.84 -5.46
CA ILE A 535 0.01 30.67 -4.16
C ILE A 535 -1.38 31.34 -4.15
N ASN A 536 -1.46 32.57 -4.66
CA ASN A 536 -2.70 33.36 -4.68
C ASN A 536 -3.79 32.70 -5.53
N LEU A 537 -3.42 32.01 -6.62
CA LEU A 537 -4.37 31.28 -7.46
C LEU A 537 -5.21 30.26 -6.67
N TRP A 538 -4.62 29.64 -5.66
CA TRP A 538 -5.27 28.62 -4.82
C TRP A 538 -5.91 29.24 -3.57
N MET A 539 -5.22 30.20 -2.96
CA MET A 539 -5.59 30.76 -1.65
C MET A 539 -6.65 31.85 -1.72
N ASP A 540 -6.69 32.64 -2.80
CA ASP A 540 -7.62 33.76 -2.89
C ASP A 540 -9.03 33.29 -3.30
N GLN A 541 -9.98 33.44 -2.37
CA GLN A 541 -11.39 33.12 -2.58
C GLN A 541 -12.20 34.32 -3.06
N ASN A 542 -11.64 35.53 -3.02
CA ASN A 542 -12.32 36.76 -3.44
C ASN A 542 -12.24 37.01 -4.95
N ILE A 543 -11.43 36.22 -5.67
CA ILE A 543 -11.30 36.29 -7.12
C ILE A 543 -12.41 35.48 -7.82
N THR A 544 -13.13 36.16 -8.71
CA THR A 544 -14.17 35.57 -9.58
C THR A 544 -13.57 34.54 -10.54
N GLY A 545 -14.40 33.69 -11.17
CA GLY A 545 -13.94 32.68 -12.12
C GLY A 545 -13.10 33.24 -13.29
N LEU A 546 -13.45 34.42 -13.81
CA LEU A 546 -12.68 35.09 -14.86
C LEU A 546 -11.33 35.63 -14.35
N GLN A 547 -11.28 36.16 -13.13
CA GLN A 547 -10.03 36.60 -12.50
C GLN A 547 -9.11 35.42 -12.18
N LYS A 548 -9.66 34.28 -11.75
CA LYS A 548 -8.91 33.02 -11.58
C LYS A 548 -8.30 32.56 -12.90
N LEU A 549 -9.06 32.62 -14.00
CA LEU A 549 -8.54 32.29 -15.32
C LEU A 549 -7.43 33.25 -15.77
N ALA A 550 -7.60 34.56 -15.56
CA ALA A 550 -6.56 35.55 -15.87
C ALA A 550 -5.28 35.32 -15.06
N LEU A 551 -5.41 35.12 -13.74
CA LEU A 551 -4.29 34.83 -12.85
C LEU A 551 -3.60 33.50 -13.21
N PHE A 552 -4.37 32.47 -13.61
CA PHE A 552 -3.82 31.23 -14.13
C PHE A 552 -2.96 31.48 -15.39
N TRP A 553 -3.44 32.28 -16.34
CA TRP A 553 -2.66 32.65 -17.53
C TRP A 553 -1.40 33.46 -17.18
N ASP A 554 -1.48 34.38 -16.22
CA ASP A 554 -0.33 35.15 -15.74
C ASP A 554 0.71 34.24 -15.09
N VAL A 555 0.29 33.24 -14.31
CA VAL A 555 1.17 32.25 -13.70
C VAL A 555 1.87 31.39 -14.76
N ILE A 556 1.13 30.84 -15.73
CA ILE A 556 1.69 30.00 -16.79
C ILE A 556 2.65 30.80 -17.70
N SER A 557 2.30 32.03 -18.05
CA SER A 557 3.16 32.91 -18.86
C SER A 557 4.40 33.33 -18.08
N GLY A 558 4.28 33.64 -16.79
CA GLY A 558 5.39 33.94 -15.90
C GLY A 558 6.38 32.78 -15.77
N MET A 559 5.90 31.56 -15.54
CA MET A 559 6.74 30.36 -15.51
C MET A 559 7.43 30.08 -16.85
N SER A 560 6.74 30.32 -17.97
CA SER A 560 7.31 30.14 -19.30
C SER A 560 8.43 31.15 -19.56
N ARG A 561 8.23 32.43 -19.20
CA ARG A 561 9.25 33.48 -19.29
C ARG A 561 10.45 33.20 -18.38
N PHE A 562 10.21 32.73 -17.16
CA PHE A 562 11.27 32.30 -16.24
C PHE A 562 12.11 31.18 -16.85
N THR A 563 11.46 30.14 -17.37
CA THR A 563 12.09 29.01 -18.05
C THR A 563 12.97 29.49 -19.22
N GLU A 564 12.44 30.35 -20.08
CA GLU A 564 13.16 30.92 -21.22
C GLU A 564 14.43 31.65 -20.79
N ILE A 565 14.31 32.59 -19.84
CA ILE A 565 15.43 33.44 -19.40
C ILE A 565 16.51 32.59 -18.73
N VAL A 566 16.14 31.63 -17.88
CA VAL A 566 17.08 30.76 -17.18
C VAL A 566 17.81 29.85 -18.18
N CYS A 567 17.09 29.19 -19.08
CA CYS A 567 17.70 28.31 -20.08
C CYS A 567 18.64 29.07 -21.04
N ASP A 568 18.21 30.18 -21.63
CA ASP A 568 19.04 30.93 -22.60
C ASP A 568 20.35 31.44 -21.95
N ASN A 569 20.31 31.83 -20.67
CA ASN A 569 21.50 32.29 -19.96
C ASN A 569 22.39 31.13 -19.47
N MET A 570 21.81 29.98 -19.11
CA MET A 570 22.54 28.81 -18.65
C MET A 570 23.39 28.15 -19.76
N PHE A 571 22.98 28.28 -21.02
CA PHE A 571 23.73 27.74 -22.17
C PHE A 571 24.65 28.76 -22.86
N LYS A 572 24.96 29.89 -22.21
CA LYS A 572 25.99 30.83 -22.70
C LYS A 572 27.35 30.12 -22.78
N LYS A 573 28.06 30.36 -23.89
CA LYS A 573 29.30 29.65 -24.26
C LYS A 573 30.36 29.68 -23.16
N ASP A 574 30.56 30.82 -22.51
CA ASP A 574 31.59 30.98 -21.47
C ASP A 574 31.31 30.09 -20.26
N LEU A 575 30.05 30.04 -19.81
CA LEU A 575 29.62 29.20 -18.69
C LEU A 575 29.76 27.72 -19.03
N VAL A 576 29.22 27.29 -20.19
CA VAL A 576 29.30 25.89 -20.62
C VAL A 576 30.76 25.43 -20.76
N THR A 577 31.64 26.30 -21.27
CA THR A 577 33.08 25.99 -21.40
C THR A 577 33.72 25.81 -20.03
N SER A 578 33.45 26.72 -19.08
CA SER A 578 33.95 26.62 -17.70
C SER A 578 33.46 25.35 -16.98
N LEU A 579 32.19 24.96 -17.19
CA LEU A 579 31.64 23.72 -16.62
C LEU A 579 32.28 22.46 -17.23
N LYS A 580 32.58 22.45 -18.54
CA LYS A 580 33.31 21.35 -19.19
C LYS A 580 34.72 21.19 -18.66
N GLU A 581 35.43 22.30 -18.44
CA GLU A 581 36.79 22.30 -17.89
C GLU A 581 36.85 21.77 -16.46
N SER A 582 35.74 21.89 -15.70
CA SER A 582 35.63 21.44 -14.31
C SER A 582 35.56 19.92 -14.16
N ARG A 583 35.31 19.15 -15.23
CA ARG A 583 35.30 17.67 -15.26
C ARG A 583 34.50 17.04 -14.12
N PHE A 584 33.18 17.22 -14.14
CA PHE A 584 32.26 16.58 -13.22
C PHE A 584 32.10 15.07 -13.54
N ASP A 585 31.71 14.28 -12.53
CA ASP A 585 31.47 12.84 -12.64
C ASP A 585 29.98 12.49 -12.76
N VAL A 586 29.10 13.34 -12.24
CA VAL A 586 27.64 13.16 -12.23
C VAL A 586 26.95 14.51 -12.08
N LEU A 587 25.76 14.64 -12.66
CA LEU A 587 24.86 15.77 -12.46
C LEU A 587 23.66 15.34 -11.61
N LEU A 588 23.46 16.00 -10.47
CA LEU A 588 22.29 15.86 -9.61
C LEU A 588 21.38 17.09 -9.76
N TYR A 589 20.12 16.92 -10.15
CA TYR A 589 19.21 18.07 -10.29
C TYR A 589 17.80 17.84 -9.78
N ASP A 590 17.11 18.95 -9.51
CA ASP A 590 15.67 18.99 -9.30
C ASP A 590 14.98 19.52 -10.55
N PRO A 591 13.92 18.87 -11.06
CA PRO A 591 13.18 19.32 -12.25
C PRO A 591 12.57 20.72 -12.19
N MET A 592 12.53 21.37 -11.02
CA MET A 592 12.19 22.80 -10.91
C MET A 592 13.27 23.72 -11.48
N MET A 593 14.51 23.26 -11.66
CA MET A 593 15.53 23.98 -12.41
C MET A 593 15.39 23.65 -13.91
N PRO A 594 14.92 24.60 -14.75
CA PRO A 594 14.64 24.32 -16.15
C PRO A 594 15.92 24.05 -16.95
N CYS A 595 15.81 23.13 -17.93
CA CYS A 595 16.89 22.71 -18.84
C CYS A 595 18.15 22.09 -18.16
N ALA A 596 18.07 21.73 -16.88
CA ALA A 596 19.15 21.08 -16.16
C ALA A 596 19.46 19.66 -16.67
N ASP A 597 18.43 18.95 -17.15
CA ASP A 597 18.53 17.69 -17.88
C ASP A 597 19.34 17.82 -19.17
N LEU A 598 19.10 18.86 -19.97
CA LEU A 598 19.88 19.13 -21.18
C LEU A 598 21.34 19.44 -20.86
N MET A 599 21.63 20.06 -19.71
CA MET A 599 23.01 20.34 -19.30
C MET A 599 23.81 19.03 -19.11
N ALA A 600 23.18 17.97 -18.60
CA ALA A 600 23.83 16.66 -18.48
C ALA A 600 24.24 16.11 -19.86
N ASP A 601 23.37 16.22 -20.86
CA ASP A 601 23.68 15.84 -22.25
C ASP A 601 24.83 16.67 -22.84
N VAL A 602 24.84 17.99 -22.60
CA VAL A 602 25.86 18.90 -23.14
C VAL A 602 27.24 18.67 -22.51
N LEU A 603 27.27 18.25 -21.24
CA LEU A 603 28.48 17.92 -20.50
C LEU A 603 28.87 16.43 -20.59
N ASP A 604 28.05 15.59 -21.23
CA ASP A 604 28.20 14.13 -21.30
C ASP A 604 28.32 13.48 -19.91
N LEU A 605 27.42 13.87 -19.01
CA LEU A 605 27.39 13.42 -17.61
C LEU A 605 26.26 12.42 -17.37
N PRO A 606 26.51 11.38 -16.55
CA PRO A 606 25.44 10.61 -15.93
C PRO A 606 24.49 11.52 -15.13
N LEU A 607 23.20 11.19 -15.16
CA LEU A 607 22.13 12.06 -14.66
C LEU A 607 21.36 11.41 -13.52
N VAL A 608 21.36 12.04 -12.36
CA VAL A 608 20.52 11.69 -11.22
C VAL A 608 19.49 12.80 -10.99
N MET A 609 18.22 12.42 -10.96
CA MET A 609 17.12 13.35 -10.76
C MET A 609 16.53 13.20 -9.37
N SER A 610 16.30 14.28 -8.65
CA SER A 610 15.51 14.30 -7.40
C SER A 610 14.14 14.91 -7.65
N LEU A 611 13.10 14.09 -7.57
CA LEU A 611 11.72 14.50 -7.87
C LEU A 611 10.81 14.17 -6.68
N ARG A 612 9.91 15.11 -6.33
CA ARG A 612 8.83 14.83 -5.37
C ARG A 612 7.62 14.20 -6.04
N ILE A 613 7.08 14.87 -7.05
CA ILE A 613 5.84 14.50 -7.73
C ILE A 613 5.66 15.36 -8.99
N SER A 614 4.92 14.86 -9.97
CA SER A 614 4.27 15.70 -10.98
C SER A 614 2.76 15.45 -11.00
N PHE A 615 1.98 16.41 -11.50
CA PHE A 615 0.52 16.26 -11.60
C PHE A 615 0.15 14.98 -12.36
N ALA A 616 -0.70 14.16 -11.74
CA ALA A 616 -1.09 12.84 -12.26
C ALA A 616 0.10 11.94 -12.67
N TYR A 617 1.25 12.09 -12.00
CA TYR A 617 2.50 11.39 -12.30
C TYR A 617 2.95 11.52 -13.76
N THR A 618 2.63 12.63 -14.42
CA THR A 618 2.82 12.81 -15.87
C THR A 618 4.29 12.67 -16.30
N LEU A 619 5.24 13.29 -15.59
CA LEU A 619 6.67 13.19 -15.91
C LEU A 619 7.20 11.78 -15.66
N GLU A 620 6.82 11.18 -14.54
CA GLU A 620 7.21 9.82 -14.14
C GLU A 620 6.68 8.79 -15.14
N ARG A 621 5.42 8.91 -15.57
CA ARG A 621 4.76 8.02 -16.54
C ARG A 621 5.25 8.20 -17.96
N LEU A 622 5.33 9.45 -18.44
CA LEU A 622 5.61 9.72 -19.85
C LEU A 622 7.11 9.76 -20.14
N CYS A 623 7.88 10.50 -19.34
CA CYS A 623 9.32 10.61 -19.56
C CYS A 623 10.07 9.45 -18.90
N GLY A 624 9.66 9.07 -17.69
CA GLY A 624 10.30 8.00 -16.91
C GLY A 624 9.76 6.58 -17.13
N GLN A 625 8.66 6.42 -17.88
CA GLN A 625 7.99 5.14 -18.17
C GLN A 625 7.50 4.36 -16.93
N MET A 626 7.43 5.01 -15.75
CA MET A 626 6.96 4.36 -14.53
C MET A 626 5.45 4.07 -14.61
N PRO A 627 5.00 2.81 -14.38
CA PRO A 627 3.59 2.50 -14.39
C PRO A 627 2.83 3.20 -13.26
N ALA A 628 1.72 3.85 -13.59
CA ALA A 628 0.74 4.35 -12.64
C ALA A 628 -0.68 4.09 -13.20
N PRO A 629 -1.25 2.90 -12.93
CA PRO A 629 -2.56 2.51 -13.44
C PRO A 629 -3.68 3.36 -12.83
N PRO A 630 -4.50 4.07 -13.64
CA PRO A 630 -5.55 4.96 -13.13
C PRO A 630 -6.72 4.21 -12.48
N SER A 631 -6.75 2.88 -12.53
CA SER A 631 -7.79 2.07 -11.90
C SER A 631 -7.68 2.02 -10.37
N TYR A 632 -6.49 2.25 -9.81
CA TYR A 632 -6.23 2.22 -8.36
C TYR A 632 -5.13 3.19 -7.90
N VAL A 633 -4.42 3.88 -8.81
CA VAL A 633 -3.45 4.93 -8.44
C VAL A 633 -4.11 6.30 -8.63
N PRO A 634 -4.43 7.04 -7.55
CA PRO A 634 -5.00 8.37 -7.63
C PRO A 634 -4.11 9.34 -8.40
N ALA A 635 -4.73 10.26 -9.14
CA ALA A 635 -4.04 11.31 -9.87
C ALA A 635 -3.39 12.27 -8.86
N ALA A 636 -2.07 12.18 -8.77
CA ALA A 636 -1.26 12.93 -7.83
C ALA A 636 -1.44 14.46 -7.93
N ALA A 637 -1.55 15.12 -6.77
CA ALA A 637 -1.64 16.56 -6.58
C ALA A 637 -2.84 17.21 -7.29
N THR A 638 -3.94 16.47 -7.44
CA THR A 638 -5.13 16.97 -8.16
C THR A 638 -6.31 17.19 -7.24
N GLN A 639 -6.50 16.33 -6.23
CA GLN A 639 -7.69 16.31 -5.38
C GLN A 639 -7.45 15.62 -4.04
N GLY A 640 -7.88 16.28 -2.95
CA GLY A 640 -7.72 15.80 -1.59
C GLY A 640 -8.75 14.76 -1.12
N HIS A 641 -9.46 14.06 -2.02
CA HIS A 641 -10.46 13.04 -1.64
C HIS A 641 -10.25 11.66 -2.26
N LEU A 642 -9.52 11.56 -3.38
CA LEU A 642 -9.28 10.28 -4.05
C LEU A 642 -8.27 9.42 -3.26
N THR A 643 -8.52 8.10 -3.20
CA THR A 643 -7.67 7.11 -2.50
C THR A 643 -7.39 5.92 -3.40
N ASP A 644 -6.54 4.97 -2.98
CA ASP A 644 -6.31 3.72 -3.71
C ASP A 644 -7.54 2.78 -3.74
N HIS A 645 -8.56 3.09 -2.95
CA HIS A 645 -9.89 2.48 -3.00
C HIS A 645 -10.90 3.45 -3.62
N MET A 646 -11.25 3.23 -4.88
CA MET A 646 -12.19 4.06 -5.63
C MET A 646 -13.38 3.26 -6.16
N ASP A 647 -14.57 3.86 -6.09
CA ASP A 647 -15.74 3.37 -6.79
C ASP A 647 -15.66 3.62 -8.31
N PHE A 648 -16.74 3.36 -9.06
CA PHE A 648 -16.72 3.61 -10.50
C PHE A 648 -16.65 5.11 -10.86
N THR A 649 -17.36 5.95 -10.12
CA THR A 649 -17.42 7.41 -10.36
C THR A 649 -16.07 8.03 -10.06
N GLU A 650 -15.46 7.67 -8.93
CA GLU A 650 -14.14 8.13 -8.53
C GLU A 650 -13.06 7.65 -9.51
N ARG A 651 -13.15 6.41 -10.03
CA ARG A 651 -12.24 5.94 -11.10
C ARG A 651 -12.42 6.70 -12.41
N LEU A 652 -13.65 7.08 -12.76
CA LEU A 652 -13.93 7.89 -13.95
C LEU A 652 -13.34 9.30 -13.80
N GLU A 653 -13.56 9.93 -12.64
CA GLU A 653 -12.96 11.22 -12.27
C GLU A 653 -11.43 11.13 -12.35
N ASN A 654 -10.84 10.13 -11.70
CA ASN A 654 -9.40 9.87 -11.72
C ASN A 654 -8.86 9.76 -13.15
N MET A 655 -9.50 8.94 -14.00
CA MET A 655 -9.10 8.78 -15.41
C MET A 655 -9.17 10.09 -16.20
N LEU A 656 -10.19 10.92 -15.98
CA LEU A 656 -10.31 12.24 -16.60
C LEU A 656 -9.17 13.16 -16.16
N LEU A 657 -8.80 13.15 -14.88
CA LEU A 657 -7.66 13.91 -14.36
C LEU A 657 -6.35 13.51 -15.04
N TYR A 658 -6.08 12.21 -15.21
CA TYR A 658 -4.91 11.74 -15.96
C TYR A 658 -4.88 12.28 -17.40
N ILE A 659 -6.01 12.25 -18.11
CA ILE A 659 -6.12 12.73 -19.49
C ILE A 659 -5.89 14.24 -19.55
N ILE A 660 -6.58 14.99 -18.69
CA ILE A 660 -6.54 16.45 -18.66
C ILE A 660 -5.13 16.93 -18.33
N HIS A 661 -4.52 16.43 -17.26
CA HIS A 661 -3.17 16.85 -16.85
C HIS A 661 -2.10 16.44 -17.85
N THR A 662 -2.22 15.25 -18.46
CA THR A 662 -1.34 14.84 -19.56
C THR A 662 -1.43 15.82 -20.73
N ALA A 663 -2.64 16.21 -21.15
CA ALA A 663 -2.83 17.15 -22.24
C ALA A 663 -2.28 18.54 -21.90
N MET A 664 -2.54 19.04 -20.69
CA MET A 664 -2.04 20.33 -20.22
C MET A 664 -0.51 20.38 -20.21
N ILE A 665 0.14 19.37 -19.60
CA ILE A 665 1.61 19.33 -19.52
C ILE A 665 2.22 19.20 -20.91
N LYS A 666 1.70 18.32 -21.78
CA LYS A 666 2.21 18.21 -23.16
C LYS A 666 2.09 19.52 -23.93
N LEU A 667 0.93 20.18 -23.84
CA LEU A 667 0.72 21.47 -24.51
C LEU A 667 1.67 22.54 -23.97
N HIS A 668 1.83 22.61 -22.64
CA HIS A 668 2.77 23.52 -22.01
C HIS A 668 4.20 23.24 -22.46
N SER A 669 4.68 21.99 -22.35
CA SER A 669 6.01 21.58 -22.80
C SER A 669 6.26 21.92 -24.26
N MET A 670 5.29 21.67 -25.15
CA MET A 670 5.43 22.03 -26.57
C MET A 670 5.58 23.53 -26.81
N LEU A 671 4.82 24.36 -26.06
CA LEU A 671 4.81 25.82 -26.24
C LEU A 671 5.99 26.53 -25.55
N SER A 672 6.52 25.97 -24.45
CA SER A 672 7.64 26.51 -23.69
C SER A 672 8.91 25.68 -23.89
N PHE A 673 9.04 24.55 -23.19
CA PHE A 673 10.27 23.75 -23.11
C PHE A 673 10.80 23.27 -24.47
N ASP A 674 10.00 22.56 -25.25
CA ASP A 674 10.43 21.89 -26.49
C ASP A 674 10.96 22.89 -27.53
N LYS A 675 10.35 24.09 -27.57
CA LYS A 675 10.78 25.19 -28.43
C LYS A 675 12.19 25.67 -28.04
N HIS A 676 12.46 25.83 -26.75
CA HIS A 676 13.77 26.27 -26.26
C HIS A 676 14.83 25.16 -26.37
N LEU A 677 14.48 23.92 -26.02
CA LEU A 677 15.37 22.77 -26.17
C LEU A 677 15.79 22.61 -27.63
N THR A 678 14.84 22.69 -28.57
CA THR A 678 15.12 22.62 -30.01
C THR A 678 16.02 23.76 -30.50
N LYS A 679 15.81 24.99 -29.99
CA LYS A 679 16.66 26.15 -30.31
C LYS A 679 18.10 25.93 -29.83
N ILE A 680 18.29 25.41 -28.62
CA ILE A 680 19.61 25.19 -28.01
C ILE A 680 20.35 24.02 -28.69
N THR A 681 19.65 22.92 -28.96
CA THR A 681 20.27 21.72 -29.56
C THR A 681 20.41 21.79 -31.07
N GLY A 682 19.69 22.69 -31.74
CA GLY A 682 19.64 22.81 -33.20
C GLY A 682 18.89 21.68 -33.90
N LYS A 683 18.17 20.82 -33.16
CA LYS A 683 17.36 19.71 -33.69
C LYS A 683 16.08 19.53 -32.87
N PRO A 684 14.98 19.03 -33.47
CA PRO A 684 13.75 18.77 -32.72
C PRO A 684 14.04 17.94 -31.45
N THR A 685 13.79 18.53 -30.30
CA THR A 685 14.07 17.94 -28.97
C THR A 685 12.93 18.31 -28.03
N THR A 686 12.34 17.30 -27.40
CA THR A 686 11.27 17.47 -26.42
C THR A 686 11.79 17.36 -24.99
N LEU A 687 11.00 17.82 -24.03
CA LEU A 687 11.31 17.67 -22.60
C LEU A 687 11.53 16.20 -22.21
N CYS A 688 10.70 15.28 -22.69
CA CYS A 688 10.89 13.87 -22.38
C CYS A 688 12.13 13.26 -23.07
N ASP A 689 12.63 13.80 -24.18
CA ASP A 689 13.85 13.28 -24.83
C ASP A 689 15.09 13.45 -23.95
N THR A 690 15.12 14.49 -23.12
CA THR A 690 16.22 14.80 -22.20
C THR A 690 15.97 14.16 -20.84
N MET A 691 14.80 14.41 -20.22
CA MET A 691 14.44 13.81 -18.91
C MET A 691 14.46 12.29 -18.91
N SER A 692 14.05 11.64 -20.02
CA SER A 692 14.01 10.17 -20.06
C SER A 692 15.38 9.55 -19.89
N LYS A 693 16.48 10.27 -20.13
CA LYS A 693 17.87 9.77 -20.04
C LYS A 693 18.39 9.66 -18.61
N ALA A 694 17.65 10.13 -17.61
CA ALA A 694 18.05 10.00 -16.22
C ALA A 694 18.39 8.54 -15.86
N ASP A 695 19.59 8.35 -15.31
CA ASP A 695 20.10 7.07 -14.87
C ASP A 695 19.38 6.58 -13.61
N ILE A 696 19.10 7.51 -12.67
CA ILE A 696 18.35 7.24 -11.44
C ILE A 696 17.35 8.37 -11.17
N TRP A 697 16.14 7.98 -10.76
CA TRP A 697 15.09 8.86 -10.25
C TRP A 697 15.00 8.68 -8.73
N LEU A 698 15.54 9.65 -7.97
CA LEU A 698 15.35 9.75 -6.52
C LEU A 698 13.97 10.36 -6.24
N ILE A 699 13.00 9.52 -5.91
CA ILE A 699 11.64 9.93 -5.56
C ILE A 699 11.58 10.26 -4.07
N ARG A 700 11.19 11.48 -3.72
CA ARG A 700 11.21 12.00 -2.32
C ARG A 700 10.03 11.52 -1.47
N THR A 701 9.55 10.31 -1.70
CA THR A 701 8.52 9.65 -0.88
C THR A 701 8.89 8.21 -0.55
N TYR A 702 8.09 7.57 0.32
CA TYR A 702 8.21 6.18 0.75
C TYR A 702 6.84 5.60 1.14
N TRP A 703 6.77 4.29 1.40
CA TRP A 703 5.53 3.52 1.53
C TRP A 703 4.80 3.67 2.87
N ASP A 704 5.49 4.19 3.88
CA ASP A 704 4.87 4.69 5.11
C ASP A 704 3.85 5.80 4.80
N PHE A 705 4.11 6.62 3.79
CA PHE A 705 3.29 7.77 3.39
C PHE A 705 2.45 7.55 2.11
N GLU A 706 3.02 6.98 1.05
CA GLU A 706 2.34 6.81 -0.25
C GLU A 706 1.43 5.56 -0.30
N TYR A 707 0.59 5.49 -1.34
CA TYR A 707 -0.13 4.26 -1.71
C TYR A 707 0.78 3.32 -2.53
N PRO A 708 0.75 2.00 -2.30
CA PRO A 708 1.55 1.04 -3.07
C PRO A 708 1.26 1.11 -4.57
N ARG A 709 2.31 1.06 -5.40
CA ARG A 709 2.21 0.99 -6.86
C ARG A 709 3.43 0.31 -7.49
N PRO A 710 3.33 -0.17 -8.74
CA PRO A 710 4.47 -0.77 -9.42
C PRO A 710 5.62 0.19 -9.65
N LEU A 711 6.86 -0.31 -9.53
CA LEU A 711 8.08 0.47 -9.67
C LEU A 711 8.99 -0.04 -10.78
N LEU A 712 9.80 0.85 -11.33
CA LEU A 712 10.92 0.50 -12.21
C LEU A 712 12.24 0.44 -11.43
N PRO A 713 13.23 -0.38 -11.87
CA PRO A 713 14.48 -0.57 -11.14
C PRO A 713 15.33 0.69 -10.96
N ASN A 714 15.20 1.70 -11.82
CA ASN A 714 15.91 2.97 -11.72
C ASN A 714 15.19 4.03 -10.87
N PHE A 715 14.00 3.74 -10.34
CA PHE A 715 13.27 4.62 -9.42
C PHE A 715 13.58 4.21 -7.98
N LYS A 716 14.11 5.15 -7.18
CA LYS A 716 14.56 4.93 -5.81
C LYS A 716 13.84 5.89 -4.88
N PHE A 717 13.05 5.32 -3.99
CA PHE A 717 12.21 6.04 -3.03
C PHE A 717 13.05 6.37 -1.80
N VAL A 718 13.19 7.67 -1.51
CA VAL A 718 14.08 8.25 -0.48
C VAL A 718 13.33 9.28 0.39
N GLY A 719 12.06 8.99 0.69
CA GLY A 719 11.23 9.81 1.58
C GLY A 719 11.85 10.00 2.97
N GLY A 720 11.77 11.22 3.51
CA GLY A 720 12.31 11.55 4.83
C GLY A 720 13.83 11.70 4.93
N LEU A 721 14.55 11.86 3.81
CA LEU A 721 16.01 12.05 3.82
C LEU A 721 16.52 13.23 4.64
N HIS A 722 15.68 14.22 4.95
CA HIS A 722 16.02 15.39 5.76
C HIS A 722 15.77 15.18 7.27
N CYS A 723 15.07 14.10 7.65
CA CYS A 723 14.72 13.83 9.04
C CYS A 723 15.96 13.47 9.86
N LYS A 724 16.06 14.04 11.06
CA LYS A 724 17.22 13.86 11.96
C LYS A 724 16.75 13.70 13.41
N PRO A 725 17.51 13.03 14.28
CA PRO A 725 17.26 13.06 15.72
C PRO A 725 17.19 14.49 16.24
N ALA A 726 16.30 14.75 17.21
CA ALA A 726 16.12 16.08 17.77
C ALA A 726 17.38 16.56 18.51
N LYS A 727 17.74 17.83 18.28
CA LYS A 727 18.78 18.55 19.01
C LYS A 727 18.16 19.34 20.19
N PRO A 728 18.97 19.69 21.21
CA PRO A 728 18.51 20.56 22.29
C PRO A 728 17.98 21.91 21.77
N LEU A 729 16.85 22.37 22.31
CA LEU A 729 16.23 23.63 21.95
C LEU A 729 16.98 24.84 22.56
N PRO A 730 16.87 26.04 21.95
CA PRO A 730 17.30 27.28 22.61
C PRO A 730 16.63 27.43 23.98
N LYS A 731 17.39 27.93 24.96
CA LYS A 731 16.97 27.94 26.38
C LYS A 731 15.61 28.61 26.60
N ASP A 732 15.36 29.74 25.95
CA ASP A 732 14.10 30.50 26.05
C ASP A 732 12.89 29.73 25.49
N MET A 733 13.12 28.93 24.44
CA MET A 733 12.12 28.05 23.85
C MET A 733 11.89 26.84 24.74
N GLU A 734 12.96 26.21 25.24
CA GLU A 734 12.91 25.10 26.19
C GLU A 734 12.13 25.49 27.45
N ASP A 735 12.43 26.64 28.07
CA ASP A 735 11.73 27.14 29.25
C ASP A 735 10.22 27.30 28.99
N PHE A 736 9.83 27.78 27.80
CA PHE A 736 8.42 27.88 27.39
C PHE A 736 7.78 26.49 27.20
N VAL A 737 8.48 25.56 26.56
CA VAL A 737 8.04 24.17 26.39
C VAL A 737 7.85 23.48 27.75
N GLN A 738 8.77 23.65 28.69
CA GLN A 738 8.68 23.06 30.03
C GLN A 738 7.53 23.65 30.85
N SER A 739 7.20 24.93 30.65
CA SER A 739 6.06 25.59 31.30
C SER A 739 4.68 25.00 30.95
N SER A 740 4.62 24.08 29.97
CA SER A 740 3.38 23.38 29.59
C SER A 740 2.94 22.29 30.57
N GLY A 741 3.78 21.91 31.54
CA GLY A 741 3.42 20.83 32.48
C GLY A 741 3.11 19.52 31.76
N ASP A 742 2.09 18.80 32.21
CA ASP A 742 1.70 17.51 31.64
C ASP A 742 0.86 17.63 30.35
N ASP A 743 0.24 18.79 30.12
CA ASP A 743 -0.56 19.07 28.93
C ASP A 743 0.29 18.99 27.66
N GLY A 744 1.56 19.42 27.74
CA GLY A 744 2.51 19.38 26.64
C GLY A 744 2.31 20.51 25.62
N ILE A 745 2.88 20.31 24.43
CA ILE A 745 2.94 21.35 23.39
C ILE A 745 2.28 20.96 22.07
N VAL A 746 1.82 21.97 21.36
CA VAL A 746 1.42 21.91 19.95
C VAL A 746 2.38 22.75 19.12
N VAL A 747 2.92 22.15 18.07
CA VAL A 747 3.76 22.84 17.09
C VAL A 747 2.86 23.30 15.94
N PHE A 748 2.97 24.55 15.50
CA PHE A 748 2.19 25.07 14.39
C PHE A 748 3.07 25.76 13.35
N SER A 749 3.09 25.21 12.13
CA SER A 749 3.85 25.73 10.99
C SER A 749 3.11 25.51 9.66
N LEU A 750 3.06 26.56 8.83
CA LEU A 750 2.53 26.51 7.45
C LEU A 750 3.64 26.46 6.39
N GLY A 751 4.79 25.87 6.74
CA GLY A 751 5.91 25.69 5.82
C GLY A 751 6.84 26.91 5.75
N SER A 752 7.61 27.05 4.66
CA SER A 752 8.59 28.13 4.46
C SER A 752 8.05 29.32 3.67
N MET A 753 7.12 29.08 2.74
CA MET A 753 6.63 30.09 1.79
C MET A 753 5.54 31.01 2.38
N ILE A 754 4.65 30.47 3.22
CA ILE A 754 3.56 31.24 3.83
C ILE A 754 4.07 31.98 5.06
N LYS A 755 4.25 33.30 4.98
CA LYS A 755 4.83 34.10 6.07
C LYS A 755 3.77 34.65 7.04
N ASN A 756 2.61 35.02 6.52
CA ASN A 756 1.50 35.62 7.26
C ASN A 756 0.15 35.06 6.78
N LEU A 757 -0.92 35.46 7.48
CA LEU A 757 -2.30 35.11 7.16
C LEU A 757 -3.14 36.38 7.18
N THR A 758 -4.33 36.34 6.57
CA THR A 758 -5.31 37.42 6.73
C THR A 758 -5.67 37.60 8.20
N LYS A 759 -5.98 38.84 8.60
CA LYS A 759 -6.31 39.19 9.99
C LYS A 759 -7.44 38.33 10.55
N GLU A 760 -8.50 38.14 9.76
CA GLU A 760 -9.63 37.27 10.11
C GLU A 760 -9.19 35.83 10.39
N ARG A 761 -8.39 35.24 9.50
CA ARG A 761 -7.96 33.85 9.65
C ARG A 761 -6.99 33.67 10.80
N ALA A 762 -6.06 34.60 10.98
CA ALA A 762 -5.12 34.62 12.09
C ALA A 762 -5.85 34.72 13.44
N ASN A 763 -6.85 35.61 13.56
CA ASN A 763 -7.69 35.74 14.76
C ASN A 763 -8.55 34.49 15.02
N THR A 764 -9.10 33.88 13.98
CA THR A 764 -9.91 32.65 14.13
C THR A 764 -9.05 31.49 14.64
N ILE A 765 -7.82 31.34 14.15
CA ILE A 765 -6.90 30.31 14.63
C ILE A 765 -6.42 30.63 16.05
N ALA A 766 -5.98 31.86 16.32
CA ALA A 766 -5.54 32.29 17.65
C ALA A 766 -6.62 32.07 18.72
N THR A 767 -7.89 32.33 18.39
CA THR A 767 -9.04 32.06 19.27
C THR A 767 -9.20 30.57 19.59
N ALA A 768 -8.95 29.68 18.63
CA ALA A 768 -9.00 28.23 18.87
C ALA A 768 -7.83 27.77 19.75
N LEU A 769 -6.61 28.25 19.45
CA LEU A 769 -5.40 27.92 20.20
C LEU A 769 -5.47 28.42 21.64
N GLY A 770 -6.17 29.53 21.90
CA GLY A 770 -6.39 30.03 23.27
C GLY A 770 -7.36 29.20 24.11
N GLN A 771 -8.09 28.25 23.51
CA GLN A 771 -9.06 27.39 24.20
C GLN A 771 -8.50 26.03 24.63
N ILE A 772 -7.28 25.69 24.19
CA ILE A 772 -6.62 24.43 24.54
C ILE A 772 -5.63 24.64 25.69
N PRO A 773 -5.41 23.63 26.57
CA PRO A 773 -4.50 23.77 27.70
C PRO A 773 -3.01 23.73 27.30
N GLN A 774 -2.68 23.16 26.13
CA GLN A 774 -1.30 23.06 25.65
C GLN A 774 -0.67 24.43 25.40
N LYS A 775 0.67 24.48 25.53
CA LYS A 775 1.44 25.61 25.00
C LYS A 775 1.60 25.44 23.48
N VAL A 776 1.50 26.53 22.75
CA VAL A 776 1.57 26.51 21.29
C VAL A 776 2.75 27.32 20.80
N LEU A 777 3.61 26.70 20.00
CA LEU A 777 4.71 27.36 19.31
C LEU A 777 4.30 27.55 17.85
N TRP A 778 4.03 28.79 17.47
CA TRP A 778 3.50 29.12 16.15
C TRP A 778 4.50 29.92 15.33
N ARG A 779 4.97 29.35 14.22
CA ARG A 779 5.77 30.07 13.22
C ARG A 779 4.90 31.04 12.42
N TYR A 780 5.08 32.34 12.62
CA TYR A 780 4.24 33.41 12.05
C TYR A 780 4.96 34.77 12.03
N ILE A 781 5.03 35.42 10.85
CA ILE A 781 5.75 36.69 10.60
C ILE A 781 4.74 37.80 10.18
N GLY A 782 3.47 37.69 10.57
CA GLY A 782 2.42 38.65 10.24
C GLY A 782 2.06 39.62 11.38
N GLU A 783 1.00 40.41 11.18
CA GLU A 783 0.40 41.23 12.25
C GLU A 783 -0.06 40.31 13.39
N LYS A 784 0.41 40.60 14.62
CA LYS A 784 0.04 39.82 15.81
C LYS A 784 -1.49 39.73 15.93
N PRO A 785 -2.08 38.52 16.04
CA PRO A 785 -3.53 38.39 16.21
C PRO A 785 -4.02 39.08 17.49
N GLU A 786 -5.14 39.78 17.40
CA GLU A 786 -5.78 40.48 18.53
C GLU A 786 -6.27 39.50 19.59
N THR A 787 -6.66 38.29 19.17
CA THR A 787 -7.17 37.22 20.03
C THR A 787 -6.09 36.25 20.52
N LEU A 788 -4.79 36.61 20.40
CA LEU A 788 -3.69 35.75 20.80
C LEU A 788 -3.62 35.59 22.33
N ALA A 789 -3.86 34.37 22.81
CA ALA A 789 -3.82 34.03 24.23
C ALA A 789 -2.39 33.77 24.76
N PRO A 790 -2.13 33.90 26.08
CA PRO A 790 -0.80 33.72 26.68
C PRO A 790 -0.18 32.33 26.56
N ASN A 791 -0.97 31.31 26.22
CA ASN A 791 -0.46 29.95 25.97
C ASN A 791 0.19 29.80 24.60
N THR A 792 0.02 30.77 23.69
CA THR A 792 0.57 30.73 22.33
C THR A 792 1.68 31.76 22.17
N ARG A 793 2.85 31.33 21.67
CA ARG A 793 3.99 32.20 21.36
C ARG A 793 4.28 32.17 19.86
N LEU A 794 4.48 33.35 19.29
CA LEU A 794 4.83 33.54 17.88
C LEU A 794 6.35 33.55 17.72
N TYR A 795 6.83 32.94 16.64
CA TYR A 795 8.25 32.90 16.27
C TYR A 795 8.41 33.17 14.78
N ASP A 796 9.46 33.89 14.39
CA ASP A 796 9.79 34.09 12.98
C ASP A 796 10.20 32.77 12.31
N TRP A 797 10.95 31.96 13.06
CA TRP A 797 11.42 30.64 12.68
C TRP A 797 11.43 29.70 13.89
N ILE A 798 11.11 28.43 13.67
CA ILE A 798 11.15 27.39 14.70
C ILE A 798 12.05 26.22 14.24
N PRO A 799 12.80 25.58 15.14
CA PRO A 799 13.50 24.33 14.84
C PRO A 799 12.48 23.17 14.78
N GLN A 800 11.72 23.09 13.69
CA GLN A 800 10.54 22.22 13.56
C GLN A 800 10.86 20.75 13.86
N ASN A 801 11.92 20.19 13.25
CA ASN A 801 12.37 18.82 13.52
C ASN A 801 12.61 18.57 15.02
N ASP A 802 13.29 19.49 15.69
CA ASP A 802 13.69 19.33 17.09
C ASP A 802 12.50 19.46 18.03
N LEU A 803 11.57 20.37 17.73
CA LEU A 803 10.29 20.49 18.44
C LEU A 803 9.42 19.25 18.24
N LEU A 804 9.31 18.71 17.02
CA LEU A 804 8.54 17.50 16.78
C LEU A 804 9.13 16.29 17.51
N GLY A 805 10.47 16.20 17.61
CA GLY A 805 11.13 15.16 18.41
C GLY A 805 11.18 15.43 19.92
N HIS A 806 10.64 16.54 20.40
CA HIS A 806 10.61 16.84 21.82
C HIS A 806 9.56 15.98 22.55
N PRO A 807 9.87 15.35 23.71
CA PRO A 807 8.95 14.43 24.40
C PRO A 807 7.60 15.01 24.82
N LYS A 808 7.51 16.35 24.98
CA LYS A 808 6.26 17.05 25.34
C LYS A 808 5.35 17.31 24.14
N THR A 809 5.77 17.03 22.90
CA THR A 809 4.96 17.32 21.71
C THR A 809 3.81 16.36 21.58
N LYS A 810 2.59 16.91 21.51
CA LYS A 810 1.35 16.14 21.43
C LYS A 810 0.76 16.12 20.02
N ALA A 811 0.82 17.25 19.32
CA ALA A 811 0.25 17.38 17.98
C ALA A 811 1.02 18.39 17.12
N PHE A 812 0.89 18.22 15.81
CA PHE A 812 1.42 19.14 14.81
C PHE A 812 0.30 19.73 13.96
N ILE A 813 0.16 21.06 13.95
CA ILE A 813 -0.70 21.76 12.99
C ILE A 813 0.16 22.09 11.77
N THR A 814 -0.22 21.57 10.61
CA THR A 814 0.57 21.66 9.39
C THR A 814 -0.26 21.99 8.15
N HIS A 815 0.34 22.73 7.22
CA HIS A 815 -0.21 22.88 5.87
C HIS A 815 -0.15 21.60 5.00
N GLY A 816 0.52 20.52 5.44
CA GLY A 816 0.62 19.28 4.65
C GLY A 816 1.76 19.25 3.62
N GLY A 817 2.74 20.14 3.72
CA GLY A 817 3.98 20.01 2.95
C GLY A 817 4.75 18.74 3.33
N THR A 818 5.24 18.00 2.32
CA THR A 818 5.83 16.66 2.49
C THR A 818 6.99 16.61 3.50
N ASN A 819 7.85 17.64 3.55
CA ASN A 819 8.97 17.65 4.50
C ASN A 819 8.48 17.63 5.96
N GLY A 820 7.47 18.44 6.29
CA GLY A 820 6.90 18.47 7.63
C GLY A 820 6.14 17.19 7.98
N ILE A 821 5.52 16.54 6.98
CA ILE A 821 4.87 15.23 7.18
C ILE A 821 5.90 14.17 7.56
N TYR A 822 7.02 14.08 6.83
CA TYR A 822 8.07 13.10 7.19
C TYR A 822 8.70 13.39 8.55
N GLU A 823 8.91 14.65 8.93
CA GLU A 823 9.39 14.96 10.29
C GLU A 823 8.38 14.50 11.36
N ALA A 824 7.08 14.67 11.11
CA ALA A 824 6.04 14.19 12.00
C ALA A 824 5.96 12.66 12.05
N ILE A 825 6.10 11.97 10.92
CA ILE A 825 6.20 10.50 10.85
C ILE A 825 7.44 10.02 11.61
N TYR A 826 8.60 10.61 11.34
CA TYR A 826 9.89 10.25 11.96
C TYR A 826 9.81 10.31 13.49
N HIS A 827 9.20 11.37 14.04
CA HIS A 827 9.06 11.57 15.50
C HIS A 827 7.74 11.03 16.09
N GLY A 828 6.88 10.42 15.28
CA GLY A 828 5.65 9.81 15.74
C GLY A 828 4.58 10.79 16.22
N VAL A 829 4.51 12.03 15.68
CA VAL A 829 3.60 13.10 16.13
C VAL A 829 2.36 13.18 15.23
N PRO A 830 1.14 12.95 15.74
CA PRO A 830 -0.07 13.05 14.93
C PRO A 830 -0.43 14.51 14.60
N MET A 831 -1.27 14.72 13.58
CA MET A 831 -1.40 16.07 12.99
C MET A 831 -2.82 16.54 12.70
N VAL A 832 -3.01 17.86 12.72
CA VAL A 832 -4.17 18.54 12.13
C VAL A 832 -3.70 19.23 10.85
N GLY A 833 -4.26 18.82 9.72
CA GLY A 833 -3.91 19.31 8.39
C GLY A 833 -4.78 20.50 7.98
N LEU A 834 -4.13 21.59 7.59
CA LEU A 834 -4.71 22.82 7.06
C LEU A 834 -4.18 23.07 5.63
N PRO A 835 -4.52 22.22 4.64
CA PRO A 835 -3.96 22.31 3.31
C PRO A 835 -4.31 23.64 2.64
N LEU A 836 -3.34 24.19 1.90
CA LEU A 836 -3.43 25.53 1.30
C LEU A 836 -3.38 25.49 -0.23
N PHE A 837 -2.42 24.78 -0.82
CA PHE A 837 -2.20 24.76 -2.27
C PHE A 837 -1.39 23.54 -2.75
N ALA A 838 -1.31 23.35 -4.07
CA ALA A 838 -0.53 22.29 -4.73
C ALA A 838 -0.89 20.88 -4.22
N ASP A 839 0.11 20.09 -3.82
CA ASP A 839 0.00 18.70 -3.38
C ASP A 839 -0.49 18.53 -1.93
N GLN A 840 -0.68 19.63 -1.20
CA GLN A 840 -0.99 19.61 0.22
C GLN A 840 -2.33 18.93 0.58
N PRO A 841 -3.45 19.16 -0.14
CA PRO A 841 -4.71 18.47 0.14
C PRO A 841 -4.55 16.95 0.05
N ASP A 842 -3.94 16.47 -1.02
CA ASP A 842 -3.67 15.04 -1.27
C ASP A 842 -2.76 14.48 -0.16
N ASN A 843 -1.70 15.19 0.19
CA ASN A 843 -0.78 14.77 1.24
C ASN A 843 -1.49 14.59 2.61
N ILE A 844 -2.41 15.49 2.98
CA ILE A 844 -3.18 15.35 4.22
C ILE A 844 -4.22 14.23 4.10
N ASN A 845 -4.81 14.02 2.92
CA ASN A 845 -5.73 12.90 2.68
C ASN A 845 -5.03 11.55 2.91
N HIS A 846 -3.80 11.38 2.44
CA HIS A 846 -2.98 10.20 2.74
C HIS A 846 -2.80 9.96 4.25
N MET A 847 -2.54 11.01 5.02
CA MET A 847 -2.40 10.87 6.49
C MET A 847 -3.74 10.61 7.19
N THR A 848 -4.82 11.14 6.64
CA THR A 848 -6.19 10.93 7.16
C THR A 848 -6.65 9.50 6.93
N THR A 849 -6.43 8.94 5.74
CA THR A 849 -6.76 7.54 5.41
C THR A 849 -5.94 6.54 6.23
N LYS A 850 -4.70 6.91 6.60
CA LYS A 850 -3.88 6.14 7.55
C LYS A 850 -4.30 6.34 9.01
N GLY A 851 -5.31 7.16 9.31
CA GLY A 851 -5.79 7.41 10.67
C GLY A 851 -4.81 8.18 11.55
N ALA A 852 -3.94 9.00 10.94
CA ALA A 852 -2.86 9.72 11.62
C ALA A 852 -3.04 11.26 11.57
N ALA A 853 -4.10 11.73 10.91
CA ALA A 853 -4.42 13.15 10.79
C ALA A 853 -5.93 13.43 10.76
N VAL A 854 -6.29 14.68 11.07
CA VAL A 854 -7.60 15.27 10.75
C VAL A 854 -7.40 16.40 9.75
N MET A 855 -8.11 16.37 8.63
CA MET A 855 -8.09 17.44 7.62
C MET A 855 -9.20 18.47 7.88
N LEU A 856 -8.87 19.75 7.84
CA LEU A 856 -9.85 20.85 7.89
C LEU A 856 -9.72 21.74 6.66
N ASP A 857 -10.87 22.22 6.16
CA ASP A 857 -10.91 23.26 5.13
C ASP A 857 -10.47 24.59 5.75
N PHE A 858 -9.27 25.05 5.39
CA PHE A 858 -8.67 26.27 5.93
C PHE A 858 -9.56 27.51 5.79
N ASN A 859 -10.30 27.60 4.68
CA ASN A 859 -11.14 28.76 4.37
C ASN A 859 -12.46 28.73 5.14
N LYS A 860 -13.02 27.53 5.37
CA LYS A 860 -14.34 27.37 6.01
C LYS A 860 -14.29 27.10 7.52
N MET A 861 -13.14 26.65 8.05
CA MET A 861 -13.04 26.25 9.45
C MET A 861 -13.31 27.42 10.41
N ARG A 862 -14.08 27.15 11.47
CA ARG A 862 -14.28 28.06 12.61
C ARG A 862 -13.36 27.63 13.74
N SER A 863 -13.20 28.49 14.74
CA SER A 863 -12.33 28.20 15.89
C SER A 863 -12.69 26.91 16.62
N LYS A 864 -13.99 26.61 16.75
CA LYS A 864 -14.45 25.36 17.37
C LYS A 864 -14.08 24.11 16.58
N ASP A 865 -13.98 24.21 15.25
CA ASP A 865 -13.69 23.06 14.40
C ASP A 865 -12.19 22.69 14.55
N LEU A 866 -11.30 23.70 14.60
CA LEU A 866 -9.87 23.50 14.89
C LEU A 866 -9.63 23.00 16.32
N LYS A 867 -10.33 23.55 17.31
CA LYS A 867 -10.25 23.10 18.71
C LYS A 867 -10.67 21.64 18.84
N GLN A 868 -11.77 21.24 18.20
CA GLN A 868 -12.23 19.85 18.21
C GLN A 868 -11.22 18.92 17.54
N ALA A 869 -10.68 19.29 16.37
CA ALA A 869 -9.68 18.47 15.70
C ALA A 869 -8.40 18.27 16.53
N LEU A 870 -7.97 19.31 17.28
CA LEU A 870 -6.86 19.21 18.21
C LEU A 870 -7.19 18.30 19.40
N ASP A 871 -8.38 18.44 19.98
CA ASP A 871 -8.82 17.56 21.06
C ASP A 871 -8.86 16.10 20.61
N ASP A 872 -9.36 15.83 19.40
CA ASP A 872 -9.45 14.48 18.84
C ASP A 872 -8.04 13.90 18.64
N VAL A 873 -7.15 14.63 17.97
CA VAL A 873 -5.78 14.17 17.67
C VAL A 873 -4.93 13.98 18.93
N ILE A 874 -5.13 14.82 19.96
CA ILE A 874 -4.37 14.77 21.21
C ILE A 874 -4.90 13.68 22.15
N ASN A 875 -6.23 13.53 22.27
CA ASN A 875 -6.83 12.71 23.32
C ASN A 875 -7.31 11.33 22.82
N ASN A 876 -7.52 11.14 21.52
CA ASN A 876 -7.84 9.81 20.98
C ASN A 876 -6.54 9.04 20.69
N PRO A 877 -6.27 7.93 21.41
CA PRO A 877 -5.02 7.18 21.26
C PRO A 877 -4.80 6.60 19.86
N SER A 878 -5.87 6.37 19.08
CA SER A 878 -5.75 5.77 17.75
C SER A 878 -4.85 6.58 16.80
N TYR A 879 -4.89 7.91 16.88
CA TYR A 879 -4.03 8.79 16.06
C TYR A 879 -2.56 8.63 16.42
N LYS A 880 -2.25 8.59 17.72
CA LYS A 880 -0.88 8.41 18.21
C LYS A 880 -0.38 6.99 17.90
N GLU A 881 -1.21 5.97 18.12
CA GLU A 881 -0.87 4.58 17.79
C GLU A 881 -0.59 4.39 16.29
N SER A 882 -1.44 4.97 15.43
CA SER A 882 -1.22 4.93 13.99
C SER A 882 0.07 5.66 13.60
N MET A 883 0.31 6.86 14.13
CA MET A 883 1.53 7.60 13.84
C MET A 883 2.79 6.88 14.36
N MET A 884 2.74 6.25 15.53
CA MET A 884 3.85 5.43 16.04
C MET A 884 4.07 4.16 15.21
N ARG A 885 3.01 3.57 14.63
CA ARG A 885 3.15 2.50 13.62
C ARG A 885 3.88 3.01 12.38
N LEU A 886 3.47 4.16 11.83
CA LEU A 886 4.14 4.76 10.66
C LEU A 886 5.60 5.11 10.97
N SER A 887 5.88 5.68 12.15
CA SER A 887 7.25 5.96 12.62
C SER A 887 8.11 4.69 12.66
N ARG A 888 7.59 3.60 13.22
CA ARG A 888 8.30 2.31 13.23
C ARG A 888 8.62 1.83 11.80
N ILE A 889 7.65 1.89 10.88
CA ILE A 889 7.87 1.51 9.47
C ILE A 889 8.93 2.43 8.83
N HIS A 890 8.90 3.72 9.13
CA HIS A 890 9.87 4.69 8.60
C HIS A 890 11.31 4.38 9.04
N HIS A 891 11.50 3.99 10.31
CA HIS A 891 12.80 3.63 10.85
C HIS A 891 13.25 2.20 10.48
N ASP A 892 12.31 1.31 10.21
CA ASP A 892 12.54 -0.10 9.84
C ASP A 892 12.81 -0.25 8.33
N GLN A 893 13.87 0.42 7.86
CA GLN A 893 14.36 0.33 6.49
C GLN A 893 15.77 -0.25 6.45
N PRO A 894 16.14 -1.07 5.43
CA PRO A 894 17.48 -1.66 5.33
C PRO A 894 18.61 -0.63 5.25
N MET A 895 18.31 0.55 4.71
CA MET A 895 19.22 1.68 4.58
C MET A 895 18.46 2.96 4.90
N LYS A 896 19.08 3.91 5.59
CA LYS A 896 18.44 5.20 5.86
C LYS A 896 18.19 5.94 4.55
N PRO A 897 17.11 6.74 4.42
CA PRO A 897 16.77 7.39 3.16
C PRO A 897 17.88 8.27 2.55
N LEU A 898 18.62 9.00 3.39
CA LEU A 898 19.76 9.82 2.94
C LEU A 898 20.92 8.97 2.43
N ASP A 899 21.29 7.92 3.16
CA ASP A 899 22.34 6.98 2.77
C ASP A 899 21.98 6.31 1.44
N GLN A 900 20.70 5.96 1.23
CA GLN A 900 20.21 5.39 -0.02
C GLN A 900 20.32 6.37 -1.19
N ALA A 901 19.95 7.65 -0.99
CA ALA A 901 20.10 8.68 -2.01
C ALA A 901 21.56 8.81 -2.46
N VAL A 902 22.48 8.91 -1.50
CA VAL A 902 23.91 9.05 -1.78
C VAL A 902 24.51 7.78 -2.38
N TYR A 903 24.12 6.59 -1.89
CA TYR A 903 24.56 5.31 -2.46
C TYR A 903 24.27 5.23 -3.96
N TRP A 904 23.07 5.63 -4.40
CA TRP A 904 22.70 5.59 -5.82
C TRP A 904 23.38 6.66 -6.66
N ILE A 905 23.68 7.84 -6.08
CA ILE A 905 24.51 8.85 -6.74
C ILE A 905 25.92 8.30 -6.98
N GLU A 906 26.54 7.75 -5.93
CA GLU A 906 27.86 7.14 -6.06
C GLU A 906 27.83 5.91 -6.97
N TYR A 907 26.75 5.13 -6.99
CA TYR A 907 26.58 3.99 -7.90
C TYR A 907 26.66 4.45 -9.35
N VAL A 908 25.95 5.53 -9.69
CA VAL A 908 25.98 6.12 -11.02
C VAL A 908 27.37 6.63 -11.36
N MET A 909 28.07 7.26 -10.42
CA MET A 909 29.46 7.73 -10.60
C MET A 909 30.42 6.57 -10.86
N ARG A 910 30.34 5.50 -10.05
CA ARG A 910 31.20 4.30 -10.14
C ARG A 910 31.00 3.54 -11.45
N ASN A 911 29.75 3.47 -11.93
CA ASN A 911 29.39 2.70 -13.13
C ASN A 911 29.28 3.55 -14.40
N LYS A 912 29.55 4.86 -14.31
CA LYS A 912 29.42 5.82 -15.43
C LYS A 912 28.03 5.75 -16.08
N GLY A 913 27.00 5.76 -15.23
CA GLY A 913 25.58 5.62 -15.60
C GLY A 913 24.93 4.35 -15.03
N ALA A 914 23.66 4.14 -15.37
CA ALA A 914 22.85 3.01 -14.92
C ALA A 914 21.95 2.44 -16.03
N LYS A 915 22.43 2.42 -17.28
CA LYS A 915 21.66 1.97 -18.46
C LYS A 915 21.03 0.58 -18.34
N HIS A 916 21.62 -0.33 -17.56
CA HIS A 916 21.08 -1.68 -17.31
C HIS A 916 19.82 -1.71 -16.43
N LEU A 917 19.47 -0.59 -15.77
CA LEU A 917 18.22 -0.43 -15.01
C LEU A 917 17.11 0.21 -15.84
N ARG A 918 17.41 0.63 -17.07
CA ARG A 918 16.46 1.25 -17.99
C ARG A 918 15.64 0.19 -18.70
N VAL A 919 14.32 0.33 -18.70
CA VAL A 919 13.41 -0.57 -19.40
C VAL A 919 13.32 -0.26 -20.91
N GLU A 920 13.01 -1.29 -21.72
CA GLU A 920 12.87 -1.14 -23.17
C GLU A 920 11.64 -0.31 -23.59
N ALA A 921 10.70 -0.03 -22.67
CA ALA A 921 9.53 0.82 -22.91
C ALA A 921 9.89 2.19 -23.52
N HIS A 922 11.07 2.75 -23.20
CA HIS A 922 11.56 4.00 -23.76
C HIS A 922 11.82 3.98 -25.28
N ASN A 923 11.99 2.79 -25.86
CA ASN A 923 12.31 2.62 -27.29
C ASN A 923 11.11 2.14 -28.11
N LEU A 924 9.97 1.87 -27.46
CA LEU A 924 8.74 1.44 -28.12
C LEU A 924 7.87 2.64 -28.49
N THR A 925 7.17 2.53 -29.62
CA THR A 925 6.08 3.46 -29.90
C THR A 925 4.91 3.21 -28.96
N TRP A 926 4.06 4.22 -28.75
CA TRP A 926 2.90 4.10 -27.84
C TRP A 926 1.98 2.91 -28.17
N TYR A 927 1.77 2.61 -29.46
CA TYR A 927 0.93 1.49 -29.88
C TYR A 927 1.62 0.13 -29.71
N GLN A 928 2.95 0.08 -29.85
CA GLN A 928 3.76 -1.10 -29.57
C GLN A 928 3.80 -1.41 -28.08
N TYR A 929 3.99 -0.40 -27.24
CA TYR A 929 3.97 -0.50 -25.78
C TYR A 929 2.67 -1.16 -25.28
N HIS A 930 1.54 -0.77 -25.87
CA HIS A 930 0.21 -1.31 -25.56
C HIS A 930 -0.19 -2.55 -26.40
N CYS A 931 0.72 -3.13 -27.20
CA CYS A 931 0.45 -4.27 -28.09
C CYS A 931 -0.75 -4.08 -29.05
N LEU A 932 -1.08 -2.84 -29.42
CA LEU A 932 -2.25 -2.55 -30.28
C LEU A 932 -2.04 -3.03 -31.71
N ASP A 933 -0.79 -3.02 -32.20
CA ASP A 933 -0.41 -3.59 -33.49
C ASP A 933 -0.60 -5.11 -33.52
N VAL A 934 -0.17 -5.80 -32.46
CA VAL A 934 -0.39 -7.25 -32.28
C VAL A 934 -1.89 -7.56 -32.19
N ALA A 935 -2.63 -6.82 -31.38
CA ALA A 935 -4.08 -7.00 -31.23
C ALA A 935 -4.82 -6.80 -32.55
N ALA A 936 -4.52 -5.72 -33.29
CA ALA A 936 -5.13 -5.44 -34.59
C ALA A 936 -4.86 -6.57 -35.60
N PHE A 937 -3.64 -7.12 -35.63
CA PHE A 937 -3.30 -8.25 -36.49
C PHE A 937 -4.10 -9.51 -36.11
N LEU A 938 -4.11 -9.91 -34.83
CA LEU A 938 -4.83 -11.09 -34.36
C LEU A 938 -6.34 -11.00 -34.62
N LEU A 939 -6.95 -9.83 -34.37
CA LEU A 939 -8.36 -9.57 -34.66
C LEU A 939 -8.66 -9.66 -36.16
N SER A 940 -7.75 -9.19 -37.02
CA SER A 940 -7.89 -9.29 -38.47
C SER A 940 -7.86 -10.75 -38.96
N VAL A 941 -6.99 -11.58 -38.37
CA VAL A 941 -6.94 -13.03 -38.65
C VAL A 941 -8.24 -13.71 -38.22
N ILE A 942 -8.75 -13.41 -37.01
CA ILE A 942 -10.03 -13.96 -36.52
C ILE A 942 -11.18 -13.55 -37.44
N ALA A 943 -11.26 -12.27 -37.81
CA ALA A 943 -12.27 -11.76 -38.72
C ALA A 943 -12.22 -12.47 -40.09
N LEU A 944 -11.02 -12.72 -40.63
CA LEU A 944 -10.84 -13.46 -41.88
C LEU A 944 -11.31 -14.92 -41.75
N VAL A 945 -10.95 -15.61 -40.65
CA VAL A 945 -11.39 -17.00 -40.41
C VAL A 945 -12.90 -17.08 -40.26
N VAL A 946 -13.51 -16.19 -39.48
CA VAL A 946 -14.98 -16.11 -39.34
C VAL A 946 -15.63 -15.80 -40.68
N PHE A 947 -15.08 -14.88 -41.47
CA PHE A 947 -15.58 -14.58 -42.80
C PHE A 947 -15.53 -15.81 -43.72
N ILE A 948 -14.40 -16.52 -43.77
CA ILE A 948 -14.24 -17.76 -44.54
C ILE A 948 -15.23 -18.81 -44.06
N PHE A 949 -15.37 -19.02 -42.75
CA PHE A 949 -16.32 -19.95 -42.15
C PHE A 949 -17.76 -19.62 -42.55
N VAL A 950 -18.19 -18.36 -42.38
CA VAL A 950 -19.54 -17.90 -42.75
C VAL A 950 -19.80 -18.06 -44.26
N LYS A 951 -18.83 -17.71 -45.12
CA LYS A 951 -18.96 -17.92 -46.57
C LYS A 951 -19.03 -19.41 -46.92
N THR A 952 -18.21 -20.24 -46.27
CA THR A 952 -18.20 -21.70 -46.50
C THR A 952 -19.51 -22.33 -46.05
N CYS A 953 -19.98 -22.03 -44.83
CA CYS A 953 -21.30 -22.44 -44.34
C CYS A 953 -22.42 -21.94 -45.26
N GLY A 954 -22.37 -20.67 -45.71
CA GLY A 954 -23.35 -20.11 -46.65
C GLY A 954 -23.34 -20.81 -48.02
N LEU A 955 -22.16 -21.18 -48.54
CA LEU A 955 -22.02 -21.96 -49.77
C LEU A 955 -22.51 -23.40 -49.60
N LEU A 956 -22.22 -24.04 -48.47
CA LEU A 956 -22.72 -25.37 -48.12
C LEU A 956 -24.24 -25.37 -47.97
N ILE A 957 -24.82 -24.39 -47.27
CA ILE A 957 -26.27 -24.20 -47.16
C ILE A 957 -26.88 -23.97 -48.54
N ARG A 958 -26.29 -23.14 -49.41
CA ARG A 958 -26.78 -22.95 -50.79
C ARG A 958 -26.70 -24.21 -51.66
N LYS A 959 -25.70 -25.07 -51.44
CA LYS A 959 -25.59 -26.38 -52.12
C LYS A 959 -26.58 -27.40 -51.57
N CYS A 960 -26.78 -27.48 -50.25
CA CYS A 960 -27.72 -28.40 -49.61
C CYS A 960 -29.20 -27.97 -49.80
N CYS A 961 -29.48 -26.67 -49.88
CA CYS A 961 -30.83 -26.14 -50.13
C CYS A 961 -31.17 -25.96 -51.62
N ARG A 962 -30.25 -26.30 -52.55
CA ARG A 962 -30.59 -26.48 -53.97
C ARG A 962 -31.37 -27.79 -54.12
N LYS A 963 -32.67 -27.75 -53.78
CA LYS A 963 -33.61 -28.78 -54.22
C LYS A 963 -33.64 -28.82 -55.74
N THR A 964 -33.40 -30.01 -56.27
CA THR A 964 -33.85 -30.50 -57.56
C THR A 964 -35.25 -29.99 -57.87
N SER A 965 -35.37 -29.02 -58.78
CA SER A 965 -36.62 -28.78 -59.50
C SER A 965 -36.80 -29.95 -60.47
N ALA A 966 -37.41 -31.02 -59.98
CA ALA A 966 -37.95 -32.07 -60.83
C ALA A 966 -39.09 -31.44 -61.65
N LYS A 967 -38.92 -31.42 -62.98
CA LYS A 967 -39.96 -31.02 -63.93
C LYS A 967 -41.23 -31.86 -63.68
N SER A 968 -42.32 -31.21 -63.28
CA SER A 968 -43.66 -31.76 -63.42
C SER A 968 -44.01 -31.86 -64.91
N LYS A 969 -44.28 -33.07 -65.39
CA LYS A 969 -45.00 -33.32 -66.65
C LYS A 969 -46.45 -32.90 -66.45
N LYS A 970 -46.97 -32.04 -67.33
CA LYS A 970 -48.41 -31.83 -67.54
C LYS A 970 -48.92 -32.90 -68.50
N GLU A 971 -50.08 -33.48 -68.20
CA GLU A 971 -51.00 -34.06 -69.20
C GLU A 971 -51.63 -32.96 -70.06
#